data_AF-A0A6V8LNX7-F1
#
_entry.id   AF-A0A6V8LNX7-F1
#
_cell.length_a   1.000
_cell.length_b   1.000
_cell.length_c   1.000
_cell.angle_alpha   90.00
_cell.angle_beta   90.00
_cell.angle_gamma   90.00
#
_symmetry.space_group_name_H-M   'P 1'
#
loop_
_entity.id
_entity.type
_entity.pdbx_description
1 polymer ?
#
loop_
_entity_poly.entity_id
_entity_poly.type
_entity_poly.pdbx_seq_one_letter_code
_entity_poly.pdbx_strand_id
1 'polypeptide(L)'
;MDSLRLAIAASFTADPIDDVLSHWWDEWGVPARTEFAPYNQVFQALLDGDGPLARNRRGANVVLVRVDQWRDGLAGADELAEAVRQSAGTAAVPHLVVCCPPAPGADGAAAEAHLAAALAGDARVRVITSADITDQYPVADYFDAYGERSADVPYTRAMFAALGTVVARAVHAWLTPRPKVIAVDADNTLWDGVVGEDGVLGVRVPAGRRALQEFLLAQRAAGRLIALCSKNTEADVLAVLADHPDMVLRPEHVTAHRIDWRPKSANLAALAAELDLGLDSFVFLDDNPVEVAEVRAAHPEVLALALPAAADAVVPYLRHCWPLDHVRVTADDERRADRYRVEAQRRAARTEAPSLASFLDGLGLVVDVRPMAPADAGRTAQLTQRTNQFNLTTVRRTAAELTTVDVLVVEVADRFGSYGQVGVVVHGARGDRLAVETFLLSCRVLGRGVEHRVLAVLGALARERGLADVALAYAPTDRNRPAYDFLTGLPGVRRDGDAFLVSTSDALAARYEPPVVAPTAELSTAAAPLAERAPADTTHRIASGRTTAAQVLAAVDARRAAAPAAAIQTDDPTEAHVARIWAELLDFAPSSVHDNFHELGGHSLALVRFAVRVRDDFGVELPVDALFTDAFTVADIARTIREHQSADLDDLLAELEQLTDDEVRALLDADR
;
A
#
# COMPACT_ATOMS: atom_id res chain seq x y z
N MET A 1 -5.37 -6.33 21.57
CA MET A 1 -4.61 -5.99 20.35
C MET A 1 -4.07 -4.59 20.53
N ASP A 2 -2.77 -4.36 20.36
CA ASP A 2 -2.21 -3.02 20.50
C ASP A 2 -2.75 -2.07 19.42
N SER A 3 -3.23 -0.90 19.82
CA SER A 3 -3.71 0.15 18.92
C SER A 3 -2.60 0.59 17.96
N LEU A 4 -2.98 0.89 16.72
CA LEU A 4 -2.07 1.45 15.72
C LEU A 4 -1.63 2.85 16.16
N ARG A 5 -0.35 3.19 15.97
CA ARG A 5 0.18 4.49 16.36
C ARG A 5 0.73 5.24 15.15
N LEU A 6 0.23 6.46 14.94
CA LEU A 6 0.88 7.45 14.08
C LEU A 6 1.67 8.42 14.94
N ALA A 7 3.00 8.40 14.81
CA ALA A 7 3.85 9.40 15.44
C ALA A 7 4.14 10.51 14.41
N ILE A 8 3.75 11.75 14.70
CA ILE A 8 3.84 12.87 13.76
C ILE A 8 4.86 13.89 14.24
N ALA A 9 5.83 14.22 13.39
CA ALA A 9 6.70 15.39 13.55
C ALA A 9 6.36 16.40 12.45
N ALA A 10 6.24 17.68 12.80
CA ALA A 10 5.85 18.71 11.84
C ALA A 10 6.69 19.99 12.01
N SER A 11 6.95 20.68 10.90
CA SER A 11 7.61 22.00 10.90
C SER A 11 6.64 23.17 11.16
N PHE A 12 5.40 22.85 11.51
CA PHE A 12 4.32 23.77 11.84
C PHE A 12 3.35 23.10 12.84
N THR A 13 2.37 23.86 13.34
CA THR A 13 1.33 23.32 14.24
C THR A 13 0.38 22.41 13.46
N ALA A 14 0.54 21.09 13.61
CA ALA A 14 -0.16 20.08 12.82
C ALA A 14 -1.36 19.42 13.52
N ASP A 15 -1.62 19.75 14.79
CA ASP A 15 -2.70 19.17 15.59
C ASP A 15 -4.08 19.12 14.90
N PRO A 16 -4.52 20.13 14.09
CA PRO A 16 -5.80 20.07 13.39
C PRO A 16 -5.98 18.88 12.43
N ILE A 17 -4.89 18.20 12.06
CA ILE A 17 -4.96 16.98 11.23
C ILE A 17 -5.58 15.79 11.99
N ASP A 18 -5.55 15.81 13.33
CA ASP A 18 -5.92 14.65 14.15
C ASP A 18 -7.40 14.29 14.04
N ASP A 19 -8.29 15.28 13.93
CA ASP A 19 -9.72 15.05 13.73
C ASP A 19 -10.01 14.30 12.42
N VAL A 20 -9.27 14.66 11.37
CA VAL A 20 -9.37 14.06 10.04
C VAL A 20 -8.86 12.63 10.09
N LEU A 21 -7.70 12.41 10.71
CA LEU A 21 -7.14 11.07 10.89
C LEU A 21 -8.07 10.18 11.71
N SER A 22 -8.60 10.70 12.82
CA SER A 22 -9.56 10.02 13.68
C SER A 22 -10.84 9.62 12.94
N HIS A 23 -11.38 10.50 12.09
CA HIS A 23 -12.49 10.15 11.20
C HIS A 23 -12.15 8.95 10.30
N TRP A 24 -10.95 8.93 9.72
CA TRP A 24 -10.53 7.85 8.84
C TRP A 24 -10.29 6.53 9.56
N TRP A 25 -9.74 6.57 10.77
CA TRP A 25 -9.55 5.37 11.60
C TRP A 25 -10.89 4.72 11.94
N ASP A 26 -11.89 5.53 12.27
CA ASP A 26 -13.24 5.06 12.54
C ASP A 26 -13.93 4.49 11.30
N GLU A 27 -13.82 5.15 10.14
CA GLU A 27 -14.36 4.66 8.87
C GLU A 27 -13.79 3.29 8.47
N TRP A 28 -12.55 2.99 8.88
CA TRP A 28 -11.93 1.69 8.65
C TRP A 28 -12.15 0.69 9.79
N GLY A 29 -12.70 1.12 10.93
CA GLY A 29 -12.82 0.29 12.12
C GLY A 29 -11.47 -0.13 12.72
N VAL A 30 -10.42 0.68 12.54
CA VAL A 30 -9.08 0.39 13.05
C VAL A 30 -8.83 1.21 14.32
N PRO A 31 -8.58 0.58 15.49
CA PRO A 31 -8.18 1.32 16.67
C PRO A 31 -6.79 1.91 16.41
N ALA A 32 -6.73 3.24 16.28
CA ALA A 32 -5.50 3.98 16.05
C ALA A 32 -5.45 5.22 16.95
N ARG A 33 -4.24 5.71 17.22
CA ARG A 33 -3.99 6.97 17.92
C ARG A 33 -2.89 7.76 17.26
N THR A 34 -3.01 9.07 17.32
CA THR A 34 -1.98 10.01 16.89
C THR A 34 -1.17 10.49 18.09
N GLU A 35 0.13 10.61 17.94
CA GLU A 35 1.04 11.16 18.95
C GLU A 35 1.95 12.17 18.27
N PHE A 36 1.92 13.42 18.71
CA PHE A 36 2.73 14.49 18.14
C PHE A 36 4.07 14.62 18.86
N ALA A 37 5.14 14.76 18.09
CA ALA A 37 6.42 15.20 18.60
C ALA A 37 6.36 16.68 19.01
N PRO A 38 7.29 17.16 19.86
CA PRO A 38 7.34 18.57 20.23
C PRO A 38 7.34 19.48 19.00
N TYR A 39 6.61 20.59 19.12
CA TYR A 39 6.39 21.53 18.04
C TYR A 39 7.71 22.08 17.46
N ASN A 40 7.78 22.16 16.13
CA ASN A 40 8.89 22.67 15.32
C ASN A 40 10.26 22.02 15.64
N GLN A 41 10.26 20.73 15.94
CA GLN A 41 11.46 19.95 16.26
C GLN A 41 11.59 18.73 15.34
N VAL A 42 11.35 18.89 14.04
CA VAL A 42 11.37 17.77 13.07
C VAL A 42 12.70 17.00 13.12
N PHE A 43 13.82 17.72 13.03
CA PHE A 43 15.16 17.11 13.02
C PHE A 43 15.48 16.45 14.36
N GLN A 44 15.20 17.13 15.47
CA GLN A 44 15.43 16.59 16.81
C GLN A 44 14.55 15.37 17.07
N ALA A 45 13.28 15.39 16.66
CA ALA A 45 12.34 14.28 16.83
C ALA A 45 12.71 13.05 16.01
N LEU A 46 13.33 13.23 14.82
CA LEU A 46 13.84 12.12 14.01
C LEU A 46 15.06 11.43 14.63
N LEU A 47 15.90 12.21 15.32
CA LEU A 47 17.16 11.78 15.90
C LEU A 47 17.06 11.41 17.40
N ASP A 48 15.95 11.75 18.05
CA ASP A 48 15.68 11.41 19.44
C ASP A 48 15.34 9.91 19.58
N GLY A 49 16.28 9.14 20.10
CA GLY A 49 16.15 7.70 20.33
C GLY A 49 15.08 7.31 21.36
N ASP A 50 14.60 8.28 22.15
CA ASP A 50 13.54 8.10 23.14
C ASP A 50 12.24 8.84 22.75
N GLY A 51 12.20 9.50 21.60
CA GLY A 51 11.04 10.27 21.14
C GLY A 51 9.87 9.41 20.64
N PRO A 52 8.71 10.03 20.36
CA PRO A 52 7.52 9.32 19.85
C PRO A 52 7.78 8.48 18.60
N LEU A 53 8.58 9.00 17.66
CA LEU A 53 8.95 8.32 16.42
C LEU A 53 9.81 7.07 16.68
N ALA A 54 10.78 7.19 17.60
CA ALA A 54 11.68 6.09 17.95
C ALA A 54 11.01 5.01 18.81
N ARG A 55 9.99 5.35 19.60
CA ARG A 55 9.18 4.41 20.40
C ARG A 55 8.07 3.72 19.61
N ASN A 56 7.76 4.19 18.41
CA ASN A 56 6.71 3.58 17.59
C ASN A 56 7.10 2.16 17.14
N ARG A 57 6.22 1.20 17.36
CA ARG A 57 6.41 -0.23 17.03
C ARG A 57 5.36 -0.77 16.07
N ARG A 58 4.24 -0.07 15.89
CA ARG A 58 3.10 -0.52 15.09
C ARG A 58 2.37 0.69 14.53
N GLY A 59 2.32 0.80 13.20
CA GLY A 59 1.73 1.94 12.49
C GLY A 59 2.74 2.58 11.55
N ALA A 60 2.86 3.91 11.59
CA ALA A 60 3.79 4.66 10.77
C ALA A 60 4.30 5.91 11.49
N ASN A 61 5.48 6.37 11.10
CA ASN A 61 5.98 7.70 11.47
C ASN A 61 5.70 8.67 10.32
N VAL A 62 5.20 9.86 10.62
CA VAL A 62 4.85 10.88 9.63
C VAL A 62 5.67 12.14 9.90
N VAL A 63 6.25 12.68 8.84
CA VAL A 63 7.05 13.90 8.87
C VAL A 63 6.39 14.91 7.94
N LEU A 64 5.73 15.92 8.49
CA LEU A 64 5.07 17.00 7.75
C LEU A 64 6.05 18.18 7.64
N VAL A 65 6.48 18.52 6.43
CA VAL A 65 7.51 19.56 6.25
C VAL A 65 7.07 20.60 5.24
N ARG A 66 7.35 21.86 5.57
CA ARG A 66 7.29 22.98 4.63
C ARG A 66 8.71 23.34 4.19
N VAL A 67 9.03 23.01 2.94
CA VAL A 67 10.38 23.19 2.40
C VAL A 67 10.76 24.66 2.16
N ASP A 68 9.75 25.54 2.05
CA ASP A 68 9.90 27.00 1.93
C ASP A 68 10.38 27.68 3.22
N GLN A 69 10.35 26.98 4.36
CA GLN A 69 10.89 27.49 5.62
C GLN A 69 12.43 27.39 5.70
N TRP A 70 13.07 26.70 4.77
CA TRP A 70 14.53 26.52 4.78
C TRP A 70 15.26 27.73 4.21
N ARG A 71 16.31 28.18 4.92
CA ARG A 71 17.18 29.27 4.43
C ARG A 71 17.92 28.90 3.16
N ASP A 72 18.41 27.67 3.09
CA ASP A 72 18.97 27.05 1.89
C ASP A 72 18.17 25.77 1.64
N GLY A 73 17.32 25.81 0.62
CA GLY A 73 16.39 24.72 0.35
C GLY A 73 17.07 23.40 0.00
N LEU A 74 18.21 23.43 -0.70
CA LEU A 74 18.92 22.20 -1.10
C LEU A 74 19.66 21.60 0.08
N ALA A 75 20.36 22.43 0.87
CA ALA A 75 21.02 21.97 2.08
C ALA A 75 20.01 21.41 3.10
N GLY A 76 18.87 22.08 3.29
CA GLY A 76 17.80 21.59 4.16
C GLY A 76 17.20 20.26 3.70
N ALA A 77 17.05 20.08 2.37
CA ALA A 77 16.60 18.81 1.80
C ALA A 77 17.61 17.66 2.04
N ASP A 78 18.91 17.91 1.89
CA ASP A 78 19.96 16.92 2.16
C ASP A 78 20.00 16.54 3.65
N GLU A 79 19.96 17.53 4.54
CA GLU A 79 19.95 17.32 5.99
C GLU A 79 18.72 16.50 6.42
N LEU A 80 17.53 16.83 5.90
CA LEU A 80 16.31 16.10 6.23
C LEU A 80 16.36 14.67 5.68
N ALA A 81 16.84 14.48 4.45
CA ALA A 81 16.96 13.16 3.84
C ALA A 81 17.85 12.25 4.69
N GLU A 82 18.98 12.76 5.19
CA GLU A 82 19.89 12.00 6.05
C GLU A 82 19.24 11.66 7.40
N ALA A 83 18.61 12.62 8.06
CA ALA A 83 17.90 12.38 9.32
C ALA A 83 16.78 11.34 9.18
N VAL A 84 16.01 11.41 8.09
CA VAL A 84 14.95 10.43 7.79
C VAL A 84 15.54 9.05 7.55
N ARG A 85 16.62 8.91 6.76
CA ARG A 85 17.26 7.61 6.53
C ARG A 85 17.83 7.00 7.81
N GLN A 86 18.46 7.81 8.66
CA GLN A 86 18.97 7.36 9.96
C GLN A 86 17.83 6.85 10.86
N SER A 87 16.73 7.61 10.94
CA SER A 87 15.54 7.22 11.69
C SER A 87 14.89 5.94 11.13
N ALA A 88 14.68 5.87 9.81
CA ALA A 88 14.08 4.74 9.11
C ALA A 88 14.94 3.47 9.18
N GLY A 89 16.27 3.61 9.21
CA GLY A 89 17.20 2.48 9.34
C GLY A 89 17.08 1.73 10.67
N THR A 90 16.66 2.41 11.73
CA THR A 90 16.58 1.84 13.09
C THR A 90 15.16 1.65 13.61
N ALA A 91 14.17 2.36 13.06
CA ALA A 91 12.78 2.24 13.49
C ALA A 91 12.20 0.84 13.23
N ALA A 92 11.07 0.53 13.86
CA ALA A 92 10.31 -0.70 13.60
C ALA A 92 9.18 -0.51 12.56
N VAL A 93 8.82 0.74 12.26
CA VAL A 93 7.72 1.14 11.38
C VAL A 93 8.25 1.89 10.14
N PRO A 94 7.46 2.02 9.05
CA PRO A 94 7.81 2.87 7.91
C PRO A 94 7.67 4.37 8.23
N HIS A 95 8.31 5.19 7.39
CA HIS A 95 8.25 6.65 7.45
C HIS A 95 7.56 7.25 6.24
N LEU A 96 6.64 8.18 6.49
CA LEU A 96 5.97 9.00 5.49
C LEU A 96 6.49 10.43 5.58
N VAL A 97 7.14 10.92 4.54
CA VAL A 97 7.56 12.32 4.44
C VAL A 97 6.56 13.04 3.54
N VAL A 98 5.90 14.07 4.06
CA VAL A 98 4.88 14.84 3.35
C VAL A 98 5.39 16.25 3.17
N CYS A 99 5.73 16.59 1.92
CA CYS A 99 6.07 17.94 1.51
C CYS A 99 4.76 18.72 1.40
N CYS A 100 4.47 19.53 2.41
CA CYS A 100 3.24 20.30 2.48
C CYS A 100 3.35 21.55 1.58
N PRO A 101 2.24 22.03 0.99
CA PRO A 101 2.29 23.16 0.06
C PRO A 101 2.95 24.41 0.64
N PRO A 102 3.84 25.08 -0.11
CA PRO A 102 4.51 26.27 0.40
C PRO A 102 3.55 27.45 0.57
N ALA A 103 3.97 28.46 1.33
CA ALA A 103 3.24 29.72 1.40
C ALA A 103 3.01 30.32 -0.02
N PRO A 104 1.87 30.97 -0.28
CA PRO A 104 1.59 31.57 -1.59
C PRO A 104 2.73 32.50 -2.04
N GLY A 105 3.31 32.20 -3.20
CA GLY A 105 4.42 32.97 -3.77
C GLY A 105 5.83 32.59 -3.28
N ALA A 106 5.96 31.63 -2.36
CA ALA A 106 7.25 31.07 -1.96
C ALA A 106 7.73 30.00 -2.94
N ASP A 107 9.04 29.94 -3.20
CA ASP A 107 9.67 28.92 -4.04
C ASP A 107 10.24 27.80 -3.17
N GLY A 108 9.73 26.58 -3.39
CA GLY A 108 10.20 25.36 -2.74
C GLY A 108 10.32 24.17 -3.69
N ALA A 109 10.00 24.34 -4.98
CA ALA A 109 9.83 23.22 -5.90
C ALA A 109 11.15 22.46 -6.14
N ALA A 110 12.28 23.19 -6.23
CA ALA A 110 13.59 22.59 -6.40
C ALA A 110 14.01 21.77 -5.17
N ALA A 111 13.78 22.30 -3.96
CA ALA A 111 14.09 21.61 -2.71
C ALA A 111 13.22 20.37 -2.51
N GLU A 112 11.91 20.46 -2.81
CA GLU A 112 10.98 19.34 -2.77
C GLU A 112 11.39 18.23 -3.74
N ALA A 113 11.69 18.57 -4.99
CA ALA A 113 12.14 17.61 -6.00
C ALA A 113 13.45 16.93 -5.59
N HIS A 114 14.39 17.71 -5.03
CA HIS A 114 15.66 17.18 -4.52
C HIS A 114 15.45 16.22 -3.35
N LEU A 115 14.62 16.58 -2.37
CA LEU A 115 14.27 15.70 -1.24
C LEU A 115 13.61 14.41 -1.72
N ALA A 116 12.65 14.51 -2.64
CA ALA A 116 11.93 13.37 -3.20
C ALA A 116 12.90 12.41 -3.94
N ALA A 117 13.86 12.95 -4.68
CA ALA A 117 14.91 12.19 -5.34
C ALA A 117 15.89 11.56 -4.34
N ALA A 118 16.31 12.31 -3.31
CA ALA A 118 17.19 11.81 -2.26
C ALA A 118 16.55 10.64 -1.48
N LEU A 119 15.25 10.67 -1.23
CA LEU A 119 14.53 9.59 -0.54
C LEU A 119 13.91 8.56 -1.52
N ALA A 120 14.26 8.62 -2.80
CA ALA A 120 13.86 7.61 -3.77
C ALA A 120 14.60 6.28 -3.52
N GLY A 121 13.91 5.15 -3.71
CA GLY A 121 14.50 3.82 -3.63
C GLY A 121 14.59 3.20 -2.22
N ASP A 122 14.36 3.96 -1.16
CA ASP A 122 14.21 3.40 0.18
C ASP A 122 12.85 2.70 0.32
N ALA A 123 12.86 1.40 0.62
CA ALA A 123 11.64 0.59 0.76
C ALA A 123 10.80 0.96 2.00
N ARG A 124 11.40 1.64 2.97
CA ARG A 124 10.79 2.02 4.25
C ARG A 124 10.33 3.47 4.29
N VAL A 125 10.72 4.28 3.31
CA VAL A 125 10.37 5.70 3.23
C VAL A 125 9.50 5.96 2.01
N ARG A 126 8.35 6.61 2.22
CA ARG A 126 7.52 7.15 1.15
C ARG A 126 7.52 8.67 1.25
N VAL A 127 7.72 9.33 0.11
CA VAL A 127 7.55 10.78 -0.02
C VAL A 127 6.21 11.05 -0.71
N ILE A 128 5.46 12.01 -0.18
CA ILE A 128 4.27 12.62 -0.81
C ILE A 128 4.64 14.07 -1.10
N THR A 129 4.54 14.46 -2.37
CA THR A 129 4.83 15.82 -2.85
C THR A 129 3.64 16.75 -2.68
N SER A 130 3.85 18.06 -2.72
CA SER A 130 2.76 19.04 -2.71
C SER A 130 1.87 18.89 -3.96
N ALA A 131 2.47 18.48 -5.08
CA ALA A 131 1.75 18.11 -6.30
C ALA A 131 0.86 16.87 -6.12
N ASP A 132 1.33 15.81 -5.45
CA ASP A 132 0.53 14.61 -5.16
C ASP A 132 -0.72 14.95 -4.33
N ILE A 133 -0.57 15.86 -3.36
CA ILE A 133 -1.68 16.31 -2.51
C ILE A 133 -2.72 17.03 -3.36
N THR A 134 -2.26 17.95 -4.19
CA THR A 134 -3.12 18.77 -5.06
C THR A 134 -3.85 17.94 -6.11
N ASP A 135 -3.19 16.93 -6.70
CA ASP A 135 -3.82 16.00 -7.65
C ASP A 135 -4.92 15.15 -6.99
N GLN A 136 -4.71 14.73 -5.73
CA GLN A 136 -5.63 13.83 -5.03
C GLN A 136 -6.81 14.56 -4.37
N TYR A 137 -6.55 15.68 -3.71
CA TYR A 137 -7.54 16.48 -2.97
C TYR A 137 -7.24 17.97 -3.16
N PRO A 138 -7.59 18.54 -4.33
CA PRO A 138 -7.34 19.94 -4.62
C PRO A 138 -8.10 20.86 -3.66
N VAL A 139 -7.40 21.86 -3.14
CA VAL A 139 -7.97 22.92 -2.28
C VAL A 139 -7.53 24.26 -2.86
N ALA A 140 -8.51 25.05 -3.33
CA ALA A 140 -8.22 26.33 -3.96
C ALA A 140 -7.68 27.36 -2.96
N ASP A 141 -8.37 27.50 -1.82
CA ASP A 141 -7.95 28.36 -0.71
C ASP A 141 -7.34 27.51 0.41
N TYR A 142 -6.04 27.24 0.28
CA TYR A 142 -5.36 26.27 1.13
C TYR A 142 -4.61 26.89 2.31
N PHE A 143 -4.39 28.20 2.31
CA PHE A 143 -3.45 28.87 3.22
C PHE A 143 -4.13 29.88 4.15
N ASP A 144 -3.84 29.80 5.45
CA ASP A 144 -4.29 30.76 6.47
C ASP A 144 -3.11 31.64 6.92
N ALA A 145 -3.00 32.82 6.32
CA ALA A 145 -1.94 33.77 6.64
C ALA A 145 -2.04 34.34 8.06
N TYR A 146 -3.25 34.43 8.63
CA TYR A 146 -3.39 34.87 10.02
C TYR A 146 -2.96 33.74 10.96
N GLY A 147 -3.48 32.53 10.76
CA GLY A 147 -3.15 31.36 11.57
C GLY A 147 -1.65 31.10 11.62
N GLU A 148 -0.95 31.28 10.49
CA GLU A 148 0.51 31.20 10.41
C GLU A 148 1.18 32.22 11.35
N ARG A 149 0.83 33.50 11.27
CA ARG A 149 1.47 34.56 12.06
C ARG A 149 1.20 34.43 13.55
N SER A 150 0.00 33.98 13.92
CA SER A 150 -0.49 34.00 15.29
C SER A 150 -0.18 32.72 16.06
N ALA A 151 -0.19 31.55 15.41
CA ALA A 151 -0.05 30.25 16.06
C ALA A 151 0.74 29.21 15.25
N ASP A 152 1.41 29.63 14.17
CA ASP A 152 2.08 28.77 13.20
C ASP A 152 1.18 27.64 12.68
N VAL A 153 -0.08 28.00 12.41
CA VAL A 153 -1.10 27.15 11.78
C VAL A 153 -1.33 27.66 10.36
N PRO A 154 -0.56 27.19 9.36
CA PRO A 154 -0.51 27.85 8.06
C PRO A 154 -1.62 27.46 7.08
N TYR A 155 -2.46 26.48 7.43
CA TYR A 155 -3.40 25.88 6.49
C TYR A 155 -4.84 26.08 6.92
N THR A 156 -5.72 26.24 5.93
CA THR A 156 -7.16 26.25 6.17
C THR A 156 -7.65 24.87 6.64
N ARG A 157 -8.83 24.81 7.26
CA ARG A 157 -9.45 23.55 7.67
C ARG A 157 -9.63 22.58 6.50
N ALA A 158 -9.95 23.09 5.31
CA ALA A 158 -10.06 22.29 4.09
C ALA A 158 -8.71 21.69 3.69
N MET A 159 -7.61 22.44 3.81
CA MET A 159 -6.28 21.91 3.53
C MET A 159 -5.82 20.90 4.58
N PHE A 160 -6.14 21.07 5.86
CA PHE A 160 -5.92 20.03 6.86
C PHE A 160 -6.74 18.76 6.58
N ALA A 161 -7.96 18.88 6.06
CA ALA A 161 -8.74 17.74 5.59
C ALA A 161 -8.06 17.02 4.43
N ALA A 162 -7.48 17.75 3.46
CA ALA A 162 -6.68 17.16 2.39
C ALA A 162 -5.43 16.45 2.94
N LEU A 163 -4.63 17.12 3.77
CA LEU A 163 -3.41 16.56 4.39
C LEU A 163 -3.69 15.30 5.20
N GLY A 164 -4.68 15.33 6.09
CA GLY A 164 -5.07 14.18 6.90
C GLY A 164 -5.54 13.01 6.03
N THR A 165 -6.26 13.31 4.95
CA THR A 165 -6.75 12.27 4.04
C THR A 165 -5.64 11.63 3.23
N VAL A 166 -4.66 12.39 2.72
CA VAL A 166 -3.53 11.79 1.99
C VAL A 166 -2.64 10.96 2.92
N VAL A 167 -2.46 11.40 4.18
CA VAL A 167 -1.72 10.65 5.20
C VAL A 167 -2.45 9.35 5.52
N ALA A 168 -3.75 9.41 5.81
CA ALA A 168 -4.57 8.23 6.03
C ALA A 168 -4.49 7.29 4.82
N ARG A 169 -4.78 7.78 3.62
CA ARG A 169 -4.68 7.00 2.38
C ARG A 169 -3.32 6.33 2.17
N ALA A 170 -2.22 7.01 2.50
CA ALA A 170 -0.89 6.43 2.39
C ALA A 170 -0.64 5.33 3.43
N VAL A 171 -1.09 5.53 4.67
CA VAL A 171 -1.04 4.52 5.74
C VAL A 171 -1.92 3.31 5.38
N HIS A 172 -3.12 3.54 4.83
CA HIS A 172 -4.00 2.49 4.32
C HIS A 172 -3.27 1.56 3.35
N ALA A 173 -2.55 2.14 2.40
CA ALA A 173 -1.87 1.43 1.34
C ALA A 173 -0.65 0.61 1.83
N TRP A 174 -0.13 0.90 3.03
CA TRP A 174 0.89 0.07 3.69
C TRP A 174 0.29 -1.08 4.50
N LEU A 175 -0.83 -0.82 5.18
CA LEU A 175 -1.44 -1.79 6.08
C LEU A 175 -2.32 -2.81 5.34
N THR A 176 -2.90 -2.39 4.23
CA THR A 176 -3.88 -3.19 3.49
C THR A 176 -3.18 -4.02 2.40
N PRO A 177 -3.40 -5.35 2.36
CA PRO A 177 -2.91 -6.19 1.27
C PRO A 177 -3.41 -5.66 -0.09
N ARG A 178 -2.49 -5.54 -1.04
CA ARG A 178 -2.84 -5.04 -2.37
C ARG A 178 -3.51 -6.12 -3.19
N PRO A 179 -4.55 -5.76 -3.96
CA PRO A 179 -5.04 -6.65 -4.99
C PRO A 179 -3.97 -6.87 -6.05
N LYS A 180 -3.81 -8.12 -6.45
CA LYS A 180 -2.85 -8.56 -7.48
C LYS A 180 -3.52 -8.68 -8.84
N VAL A 181 -4.83 -8.89 -8.88
CA VAL A 181 -5.59 -9.09 -10.12
C VAL A 181 -6.75 -8.09 -10.18
N ILE A 182 -6.91 -7.45 -11.34
CA ILE A 182 -8.13 -6.72 -11.70
C ILE A 182 -8.83 -7.56 -12.76
N ALA A 183 -9.92 -8.22 -12.34
CA ALA A 183 -10.85 -8.89 -13.23
C ALA A 183 -11.91 -7.88 -13.69
N VAL A 184 -12.12 -7.76 -14.99
CA VAL A 184 -13.01 -6.75 -15.57
C VAL A 184 -13.99 -7.40 -16.55
N ASP A 185 -15.23 -6.93 -16.54
CA ASP A 185 -16.21 -7.27 -17.57
C ASP A 185 -15.90 -6.58 -18.92
N ALA A 186 -16.56 -6.98 -20.00
CA ALA A 186 -16.31 -6.49 -21.34
C ALA A 186 -17.40 -5.51 -21.82
N ASP A 187 -18.59 -6.03 -22.17
CA ASP A 187 -19.71 -5.23 -22.66
C ASP A 187 -20.17 -4.21 -21.61
N ASN A 188 -20.48 -2.99 -22.05
CA ASN A 188 -20.86 -1.85 -21.20
C ASN A 188 -19.88 -1.50 -20.07
N THR A 189 -18.70 -2.12 -20.05
CA THR A 189 -17.62 -1.88 -19.10
C THR A 189 -16.39 -1.34 -19.82
N LEU A 190 -15.75 -2.13 -20.70
CA LEU A 190 -14.58 -1.73 -21.50
C LEU A 190 -14.96 -0.93 -22.75
N TRP A 191 -16.18 -1.08 -23.25
CA TRP A 191 -16.79 -0.35 -24.36
C TRP A 191 -18.29 -0.19 -24.08
N ASP A 192 -18.98 0.62 -24.88
CA ASP A 192 -20.44 0.70 -24.89
C ASP A 192 -21.01 -0.24 -25.96
N GLY A 193 -22.11 -0.92 -25.62
CA GLY A 193 -22.78 -1.87 -26.51
C GLY A 193 -22.53 -3.33 -26.14
N VAL A 194 -23.23 -4.22 -26.83
CA VAL A 194 -23.18 -5.67 -26.65
C VAL A 194 -22.59 -6.29 -27.90
N VAL A 195 -21.37 -6.82 -27.82
CA VAL A 195 -20.64 -7.29 -29.02
C VAL A 195 -21.40 -8.36 -29.81
N GLY A 196 -22.18 -9.21 -29.13
CA GLY A 196 -23.01 -10.23 -29.78
C GLY A 196 -24.15 -9.67 -30.62
N GLU A 197 -24.56 -8.42 -30.38
CA GLU A 197 -25.64 -7.74 -31.09
C GLU A 197 -25.10 -6.69 -32.09
N ASP A 198 -24.16 -5.87 -31.63
CA ASP A 198 -23.60 -4.75 -32.38
C ASP A 198 -22.46 -5.18 -33.33
N GLY A 199 -21.84 -6.34 -33.06
CA GLY A 199 -20.67 -6.84 -33.77
C GLY A 199 -19.38 -6.08 -33.42
N VAL A 200 -18.26 -6.63 -33.89
CA VAL A 200 -16.91 -6.17 -33.51
C VAL A 200 -16.68 -4.67 -33.76
N LEU A 201 -17.15 -4.13 -34.89
CA LEU A 201 -16.99 -2.70 -35.25
C LEU A 201 -18.18 -1.82 -34.83
N GLY A 202 -19.25 -2.39 -34.27
CA GLY A 202 -20.44 -1.64 -33.87
C GLY A 202 -20.40 -1.14 -32.43
N VAL A 203 -19.58 -1.77 -31.57
CA VAL A 203 -19.31 -1.29 -30.21
C VAL A 203 -18.59 0.05 -30.24
N ARG A 204 -18.80 0.89 -29.21
CA ARG A 204 -18.21 2.24 -29.15
C ARG A 204 -17.24 2.36 -27.99
N VAL A 205 -16.11 3.03 -28.22
CA VAL A 205 -15.11 3.32 -27.18
C VAL A 205 -15.01 4.83 -26.96
N PRO A 206 -15.98 5.47 -26.29
CA PRO A 206 -15.90 6.89 -25.97
C PRO A 206 -14.78 7.18 -24.98
N ALA A 207 -14.49 8.47 -24.77
CA ALA A 207 -13.38 8.94 -23.93
C ALA A 207 -13.35 8.31 -22.53
N GLY A 208 -14.50 8.14 -21.86
CA GLY A 208 -14.56 7.50 -20.54
C GLY A 208 -14.14 6.02 -20.55
N ARG A 209 -14.58 5.26 -21.56
CA ARG A 209 -14.19 3.85 -21.74
C ARG A 209 -12.72 3.70 -22.09
N ARG A 210 -12.22 4.58 -22.97
CA ARG A 210 -10.79 4.70 -23.28
C ARG A 210 -9.97 5.00 -22.02
N ALA A 211 -10.41 5.94 -21.19
CA ALA A 211 -9.74 6.30 -19.95
C ALA A 211 -9.69 5.12 -18.95
N LEU A 212 -10.75 4.30 -18.88
CA LEU A 212 -10.73 3.05 -18.10
C LEU A 212 -9.66 2.08 -18.62
N GLN A 213 -9.55 1.90 -19.94
CA GLN A 213 -8.52 1.03 -20.52
C GLN A 213 -7.11 1.54 -20.23
N GLU A 214 -6.87 2.84 -20.34
CA GLU A 214 -5.60 3.49 -19.98
C GLU A 214 -5.29 3.32 -18.49
N PHE A 215 -6.30 3.46 -17.61
CA PHE A 215 -6.17 3.18 -16.19
C PHE A 215 -5.75 1.71 -15.94
N LEU A 216 -6.38 0.74 -16.59
CA LEU A 216 -6.02 -0.67 -16.47
C LEU A 216 -4.57 -0.93 -16.93
N LEU A 217 -4.13 -0.28 -18.01
CA LEU A 217 -2.74 -0.37 -18.47
C LEU A 217 -1.75 0.23 -17.46
N ALA A 218 -2.09 1.36 -16.82
CA ALA A 218 -1.29 1.92 -15.74
C ALA A 218 -1.23 0.98 -14.53
N GLN A 219 -2.34 0.31 -14.20
CA GLN A 219 -2.39 -0.73 -13.16
C GLN A 219 -1.50 -1.94 -13.51
N ARG A 220 -1.48 -2.36 -14.78
CA ARG A 220 -0.58 -3.41 -15.28
C ARG A 220 0.89 -3.00 -15.19
N ALA A 221 1.23 -1.78 -15.60
CA ALA A 221 2.58 -1.24 -15.46
C ALA A 221 3.02 -1.21 -13.98
N ALA A 222 2.08 -1.01 -13.06
CA ALA A 222 2.30 -1.12 -11.62
C ALA A 222 2.33 -2.56 -11.08
N GLY A 223 2.37 -3.57 -11.96
CA GLY A 223 2.56 -4.98 -11.61
C GLY A 223 1.29 -5.76 -11.27
N ARG A 224 0.10 -5.22 -11.57
CA ARG A 224 -1.17 -5.96 -11.45
C ARG A 224 -1.43 -6.80 -12.71
N LEU A 225 -2.16 -7.89 -12.53
CA LEU A 225 -2.64 -8.71 -13.64
C LEU A 225 -4.01 -8.21 -14.07
N ILE A 226 -4.24 -8.13 -15.38
CA ILE A 226 -5.56 -7.86 -15.94
C ILE A 226 -6.16 -9.20 -16.33
N ALA A 227 -7.39 -9.49 -15.88
CA ALA A 227 -8.14 -10.64 -16.32
C ALA A 227 -9.52 -10.23 -16.87
N LEU A 228 -10.04 -10.96 -17.85
CA LEU A 228 -11.41 -10.75 -18.32
C LEU A 228 -12.35 -11.77 -17.66
N CYS A 229 -13.45 -11.29 -17.10
CA CYS A 229 -14.51 -12.13 -16.54
C CYS A 229 -15.84 -11.66 -17.12
N SER A 230 -16.23 -12.25 -18.24
CA SER A 230 -17.33 -11.72 -19.08
C SER A 230 -18.32 -12.80 -19.52
N LYS A 231 -19.58 -12.40 -19.76
CA LYS A 231 -20.67 -13.30 -20.18
C LYS A 231 -20.93 -13.11 -21.67
N ASN A 232 -20.04 -13.66 -22.48
CA ASN A 232 -20.04 -13.49 -23.93
C ASN A 232 -19.53 -14.75 -24.63
N THR A 233 -19.55 -14.72 -25.96
CA THR A 233 -18.74 -15.60 -26.80
C THR A 233 -17.29 -15.14 -26.75
N GLU A 234 -16.37 -16.04 -26.41
CA GLU A 234 -14.94 -15.75 -26.31
C GLU A 234 -14.34 -15.14 -27.59
N ALA A 235 -14.68 -15.70 -28.75
CA ALA A 235 -14.16 -15.24 -30.04
C ALA A 235 -14.51 -13.78 -30.34
N ASP A 236 -15.71 -13.34 -29.96
CA ASP A 236 -16.19 -11.98 -30.25
C ASP A 236 -15.47 -10.94 -29.40
N VAL A 237 -15.31 -11.21 -28.10
CA VAL A 237 -14.57 -10.34 -27.17
C VAL A 237 -13.10 -10.22 -27.58
N LEU A 238 -12.47 -11.34 -27.94
CA LEU A 238 -11.08 -11.33 -28.39
C LEU A 238 -10.91 -10.60 -29.73
N ALA A 239 -11.87 -10.70 -30.64
CA ALA A 239 -11.88 -9.95 -31.89
C ALA A 239 -12.02 -8.44 -31.67
N VAL A 240 -12.85 -7.99 -30.73
CA VAL A 240 -12.90 -6.55 -30.36
C VAL A 240 -11.55 -6.06 -29.86
N LEU A 241 -10.91 -6.78 -28.94
CA LEU A 241 -9.59 -6.42 -28.42
C LEU A 241 -8.52 -6.35 -29.52
N ALA A 242 -8.55 -7.29 -30.46
CA ALA A 242 -7.57 -7.39 -31.54
C ALA A 242 -7.80 -6.34 -32.65
N ASP A 243 -9.03 -6.24 -33.14
CA ASP A 243 -9.32 -5.62 -34.45
C ASP A 243 -9.99 -4.26 -34.33
N HIS A 244 -10.60 -3.91 -33.20
CA HIS A 244 -11.27 -2.62 -33.06
C HIS A 244 -10.23 -1.47 -32.99
N PRO A 245 -10.34 -0.43 -33.83
CA PRO A 245 -9.32 0.62 -33.95
C PRO A 245 -9.19 1.46 -32.69
N ASP A 246 -10.30 1.71 -31.98
CA ASP A 246 -10.30 2.58 -30.79
C ASP A 246 -9.94 1.85 -29.48
N MET A 247 -9.78 0.53 -29.51
CA MET A 247 -9.33 -0.21 -28.33
C MET A 247 -7.88 0.14 -28.02
N VAL A 248 -7.59 0.41 -26.75
CA VAL A 248 -6.23 0.63 -26.22
C VAL A 248 -5.74 -0.64 -25.55
N LEU A 249 -6.63 -1.32 -24.82
CA LEU A 249 -6.37 -2.66 -24.32
C LEU A 249 -6.32 -3.63 -25.50
N ARG A 250 -5.35 -4.55 -25.47
CA ARG A 250 -5.07 -5.52 -26.53
C ARG A 250 -4.94 -6.90 -25.90
N PRO A 251 -5.10 -8.00 -26.67
CA PRO A 251 -5.04 -9.36 -26.11
C PRO A 251 -3.76 -9.64 -25.30
N GLU A 252 -2.62 -9.09 -25.72
CA GLU A 252 -1.33 -9.23 -25.04
C GLU A 252 -1.26 -8.58 -23.65
N HIS A 253 -2.18 -7.64 -23.35
CA HIS A 253 -2.29 -7.00 -22.06
C HIS A 253 -3.10 -7.83 -21.04
N VAL A 254 -3.91 -8.78 -21.53
CA VAL A 254 -4.75 -9.67 -20.71
C VAL A 254 -3.93 -10.89 -20.28
N THR A 255 -3.90 -11.17 -18.99
CA THR A 255 -3.13 -12.29 -18.41
C THR A 255 -3.88 -13.61 -18.46
N ALA A 256 -5.20 -13.57 -18.21
CA ALA A 256 -6.09 -14.72 -18.25
C ALA A 256 -7.53 -14.24 -18.51
N HIS A 257 -8.39 -15.11 -19.03
CA HIS A 257 -9.79 -14.76 -19.24
C HIS A 257 -10.73 -15.95 -19.01
N ARG A 258 -11.95 -15.62 -18.60
CA ARG A 258 -13.12 -16.51 -18.58
C ARG A 258 -14.26 -15.76 -19.24
N ILE A 259 -14.53 -16.12 -20.48
CA ILE A 259 -15.55 -15.50 -21.31
C ILE A 259 -16.52 -16.60 -21.70
N ASP A 260 -17.53 -16.78 -20.87
CA ASP A 260 -18.57 -17.80 -21.04
C ASP A 260 -19.81 -17.47 -20.20
N TRP A 261 -20.86 -18.27 -20.34
CA TRP A 261 -22.16 -18.01 -19.72
C TRP A 261 -22.31 -18.50 -18.28
N ARG A 262 -21.22 -18.94 -17.61
CA ARG A 262 -21.26 -19.32 -16.20
C ARG A 262 -21.39 -18.08 -15.31
N PRO A 263 -21.82 -18.23 -14.05
CA PRO A 263 -21.81 -17.14 -13.07
C PRO A 263 -20.42 -16.50 -12.94
N LYS A 264 -20.38 -15.18 -12.73
CA LYS A 264 -19.11 -14.43 -12.62
C LYS A 264 -18.30 -14.90 -11.44
N SER A 265 -18.93 -15.22 -10.31
CA SER A 265 -18.29 -15.83 -9.14
C SER A 265 -17.51 -17.11 -9.50
N ALA A 266 -18.14 -18.05 -10.20
CA ALA A 266 -17.53 -19.30 -10.63
C ALA A 266 -16.36 -19.06 -11.60
N ASN A 267 -16.50 -18.09 -12.51
CA ASN A 267 -15.44 -17.71 -13.43
C ASN A 267 -14.25 -17.05 -12.72
N LEU A 268 -14.49 -16.22 -11.70
CA LEU A 268 -13.44 -15.66 -10.84
C LEU A 268 -12.72 -16.75 -10.05
N ALA A 269 -13.42 -17.72 -9.49
CA ALA A 269 -12.80 -18.87 -8.80
C ALA A 269 -11.92 -19.70 -9.77
N ALA A 270 -12.37 -19.88 -11.01
CA ALA A 270 -11.59 -20.56 -12.03
C ALA A 270 -10.34 -19.76 -12.46
N LEU A 271 -10.45 -18.43 -12.54
CA LEU A 271 -9.31 -17.53 -12.80
C LEU A 271 -8.31 -17.57 -11.64
N ALA A 272 -8.79 -17.52 -10.40
CA ALA A 272 -7.97 -17.60 -9.20
C ALA A 272 -7.16 -18.91 -9.14
N ALA A 273 -7.81 -20.05 -9.44
CA ALA A 273 -7.13 -21.34 -9.54
C ALA A 273 -6.11 -21.38 -10.69
N GLU A 274 -6.44 -20.84 -11.87
CA GLU A 274 -5.51 -20.77 -13.00
C GLU A 274 -4.29 -19.89 -12.69
N LEU A 275 -4.47 -18.80 -11.94
CA LEU A 275 -3.40 -17.90 -11.55
C LEU A 275 -2.69 -18.33 -10.27
N ASP A 276 -3.13 -19.41 -9.59
CA ASP A 276 -2.58 -19.81 -8.29
C ASP A 276 -2.54 -18.64 -7.28
N LEU A 277 -3.65 -17.91 -7.21
CA LEU A 277 -3.85 -16.74 -6.35
C LEU A 277 -5.13 -16.90 -5.54
N GLY A 278 -5.13 -16.42 -4.30
CA GLY A 278 -6.35 -16.34 -3.49
C GLY A 278 -7.32 -15.27 -4.01
N LEU A 279 -8.62 -15.51 -3.86
CA LEU A 279 -9.68 -14.56 -4.24
C LEU A 279 -9.60 -13.24 -3.45
N ASP A 280 -9.03 -13.26 -2.26
CA ASP A 280 -8.69 -12.09 -1.44
C ASP A 280 -7.73 -11.11 -2.15
N SER A 281 -7.06 -11.55 -3.22
CA SER A 281 -6.19 -10.72 -4.06
C SER A 281 -6.85 -10.17 -5.33
N PHE A 282 -8.15 -10.41 -5.54
CA PHE A 282 -8.89 -9.95 -6.72
C PHE A 282 -9.64 -8.64 -6.45
N VAL A 283 -9.76 -7.84 -7.51
CA VAL A 283 -10.78 -6.81 -7.67
C VAL A 283 -11.63 -7.22 -8.86
N PHE A 284 -12.94 -7.13 -8.74
CA PHE A 284 -13.87 -7.35 -9.83
C PHE A 284 -14.56 -6.03 -10.20
N LEU A 285 -14.53 -5.66 -11.48
CA LEU A 285 -15.12 -4.45 -12.02
C LEU A 285 -16.18 -4.82 -13.06
N ASP A 286 -17.41 -4.35 -12.86
CA ASP A 286 -18.56 -4.62 -13.75
C ASP A 286 -19.53 -3.43 -13.63
N ASP A 287 -20.18 -3.04 -14.72
CA ASP A 287 -21.21 -1.99 -14.72
C ASP A 287 -22.55 -2.49 -14.18
N ASN A 288 -22.79 -3.80 -14.26
CA ASN A 288 -24.04 -4.41 -13.83
C ASN A 288 -24.04 -4.68 -12.32
N PRO A 289 -24.84 -3.95 -11.51
CA PRO A 289 -24.86 -4.13 -10.06
C PRO A 289 -25.35 -5.52 -9.62
N VAL A 290 -26.11 -6.24 -10.47
CA VAL A 290 -26.57 -7.60 -10.18
C VAL A 290 -25.41 -8.60 -10.19
N GLU A 291 -24.53 -8.51 -11.19
CA GLU A 291 -23.34 -9.36 -11.28
C GLU A 291 -22.36 -9.06 -10.13
N VAL A 292 -22.21 -7.78 -9.77
CA VAL A 292 -21.41 -7.38 -8.61
C VAL A 292 -21.99 -7.94 -7.31
N ALA A 293 -23.31 -7.85 -7.11
CA ALA A 293 -23.97 -8.41 -5.93
C ALA A 293 -23.84 -9.94 -5.85
N GLU A 294 -23.91 -10.62 -7.00
CA GLU A 294 -23.68 -12.07 -7.12
C GLU A 294 -22.28 -12.45 -6.65
N VAL A 295 -21.24 -11.75 -7.14
CA VAL A 295 -19.86 -11.99 -6.72
C VAL A 295 -19.66 -11.69 -5.23
N ARG A 296 -20.21 -10.59 -4.70
CA ARG A 296 -20.10 -10.25 -3.27
C ARG A 296 -20.73 -11.30 -2.37
N ALA A 297 -21.86 -11.88 -2.79
CA ALA A 297 -22.55 -12.92 -2.03
C ALA A 297 -21.78 -14.26 -2.05
N ALA A 298 -21.21 -14.63 -3.20
CA ALA A 298 -20.48 -15.88 -3.36
C ALA A 298 -19.04 -15.83 -2.80
N HIS A 299 -18.36 -14.69 -2.96
CA HIS A 299 -16.95 -14.49 -2.60
C HIS A 299 -16.73 -13.11 -1.92
N PRO A 300 -17.07 -12.96 -0.63
CA PRO A 300 -16.91 -11.71 0.11
C PRO A 300 -15.47 -11.18 0.17
N GLU A 301 -14.48 -12.05 0.00
CA GLU A 301 -13.06 -11.69 -0.04
C GLU A 301 -12.65 -10.95 -1.32
N VAL A 302 -13.44 -11.06 -2.41
CA VAL A 302 -13.21 -10.31 -3.64
C VAL A 302 -13.72 -8.89 -3.47
N LEU A 303 -12.87 -7.90 -3.76
CA LEU A 303 -13.32 -6.51 -3.86
C LEU A 303 -14.10 -6.30 -5.15
N ALA A 304 -15.40 -6.59 -5.13
CA ALA A 304 -16.28 -6.36 -6.27
C ALA A 304 -16.86 -4.94 -6.23
N LEU A 305 -16.68 -4.17 -7.31
CA LEU A 305 -17.04 -2.77 -7.44
C LEU A 305 -18.01 -2.59 -8.62
N ALA A 306 -19.22 -2.10 -8.32
CA ALA A 306 -20.14 -1.64 -9.34
C ALA A 306 -19.65 -0.29 -9.88
N LEU A 307 -19.38 -0.23 -11.17
CA LEU A 307 -18.92 0.98 -11.82
C LEU A 307 -20.06 2.00 -11.96
N PRO A 308 -19.79 3.31 -11.86
CA PRO A 308 -20.77 4.33 -12.20
C PRO A 308 -21.32 4.15 -13.61
N ALA A 309 -22.63 4.37 -13.80
CA ALA A 309 -23.26 4.25 -15.12
C ALA A 309 -22.71 5.24 -16.15
N ALA A 310 -22.27 6.43 -15.70
CA ALA A 310 -21.64 7.42 -16.55
C ALA A 310 -20.16 7.08 -16.75
N ALA A 311 -19.75 6.83 -17.99
CA ALA A 311 -18.40 6.36 -18.33
C ALA A 311 -17.28 7.35 -17.94
N ASP A 312 -17.57 8.64 -17.94
CA ASP A 312 -16.65 9.72 -17.51
C ASP A 312 -16.44 9.77 -16.00
N ALA A 313 -17.41 9.28 -15.20
CA ALA A 313 -17.31 9.18 -13.74
C ALA A 313 -16.52 7.95 -13.27
N VAL A 314 -16.28 6.96 -14.13
CA VAL A 314 -15.63 5.68 -13.77
C VAL A 314 -14.21 5.88 -13.26
N VAL A 315 -13.36 6.58 -14.01
CA VAL A 315 -11.95 6.78 -13.61
C VAL A 315 -11.83 7.66 -12.36
N PRO A 316 -12.55 8.79 -12.22
CA PRO A 316 -12.62 9.53 -10.96
C PRO A 316 -13.02 8.64 -9.77
N TYR A 317 -14.05 7.81 -9.92
CA TYR A 317 -14.45 6.86 -8.88
C TYR A 317 -13.33 5.86 -8.53
N LEU A 318 -12.67 5.26 -9.53
CA LEU A 318 -11.57 4.31 -9.30
C LEU A 318 -10.34 4.97 -8.67
N ARG A 319 -10.08 6.26 -8.96
CA ARG A 319 -9.03 7.05 -8.31
C ARG A 319 -9.26 7.25 -6.82
N HIS A 320 -10.48 7.10 -6.30
CA HIS A 320 -10.76 7.15 -4.87
C HIS A 320 -11.00 5.76 -4.25
N CYS A 321 -10.86 4.69 -5.03
CA CYS A 321 -10.81 3.33 -4.50
C CYS A 321 -9.40 3.02 -3.97
N TRP A 322 -9.10 3.34 -2.71
CA TRP A 322 -7.74 3.25 -2.15
C TRP A 322 -7.01 1.90 -2.30
N PRO A 323 -7.67 0.72 -2.32
CA PRO A 323 -7.00 -0.53 -2.68
C PRO A 323 -6.38 -0.54 -4.10
N LEU A 324 -6.79 0.37 -4.98
CA LEU A 324 -6.28 0.56 -6.34
C LEU A 324 -5.09 1.51 -6.43
N ASP A 325 -4.66 2.10 -5.31
CA ASP A 325 -3.54 3.04 -5.30
C ASP A 325 -2.24 2.40 -5.78
N HIS A 326 -1.48 3.19 -6.50
CA HIS A 326 -0.10 2.89 -6.85
C HIS A 326 0.80 3.28 -5.67
N VAL A 327 1.53 2.31 -5.14
CA VAL A 327 2.62 2.61 -4.20
C VAL A 327 3.86 2.02 -4.81
N ARG A 328 4.71 2.91 -5.33
CA ARG A 328 6.03 2.70 -5.95
C ARG A 328 6.23 1.32 -6.58
N VAL A 329 6.18 1.29 -7.90
CA VAL A 329 6.52 0.14 -8.74
C VAL A 329 7.98 -0.24 -8.46
N THR A 330 8.20 -1.42 -7.88
CA THR A 330 9.56 -1.97 -7.87
C THR A 330 9.86 -2.55 -9.26
N ALA A 331 11.14 -2.60 -9.67
CA ALA A 331 11.52 -3.24 -10.95
C ALA A 331 11.09 -4.74 -11.02
N ASP A 332 10.75 -5.35 -9.88
CA ASP A 332 10.19 -6.70 -9.79
C ASP A 332 8.68 -6.75 -10.02
N ASP A 333 7.95 -5.65 -9.86
CA ASP A 333 6.51 -5.54 -10.13
C ASP A 333 6.25 -5.44 -11.64
N GLU A 334 7.05 -4.66 -12.40
CA GLU A 334 6.96 -4.59 -13.87
C GLU A 334 7.10 -5.97 -14.53
N ARG A 335 8.02 -6.79 -14.00
CA ARG A 335 8.28 -8.15 -14.50
C ARG A 335 7.26 -9.20 -14.01
N ARG A 336 6.26 -8.84 -13.19
CA ARG A 336 5.28 -9.79 -12.66
C ARG A 336 4.29 -10.25 -13.72
N ALA A 337 3.71 -9.32 -14.49
CA ALA A 337 2.73 -9.65 -15.53
C ALA A 337 3.35 -10.58 -16.60
N ASP A 338 4.57 -10.30 -17.02
CA ASP A 338 5.27 -11.10 -18.03
C ASP A 338 5.60 -12.51 -17.52
N ARG A 339 6.01 -12.65 -16.25
CA ARG A 339 6.22 -13.97 -15.62
C ARG A 339 4.95 -14.80 -15.58
N TYR A 340 3.81 -14.20 -15.27
CA TYR A 340 2.52 -14.90 -15.25
C TYR A 340 2.09 -15.34 -16.65
N ARG A 341 2.28 -14.50 -17.66
CA ARG A 341 2.00 -14.86 -19.05
C ARG A 341 2.87 -16.02 -19.52
N VAL A 342 4.16 -15.98 -19.19
CA VAL A 342 5.10 -17.07 -19.48
C VAL A 342 4.70 -18.36 -18.74
N GLU A 343 4.25 -18.27 -17.49
CA GLU A 343 3.79 -19.44 -16.74
C GLU A 343 2.44 -20.00 -17.26
N ALA A 344 1.53 -19.14 -17.68
CA ALA A 344 0.29 -19.54 -18.35
C ALA A 344 0.57 -20.27 -19.67
N GLN A 345 1.52 -19.77 -20.47
CA GLN A 345 1.99 -20.45 -21.69
C GLN A 345 2.63 -21.81 -21.38
N ARG A 346 3.41 -21.92 -20.29
CA ARG A 346 3.95 -23.21 -19.81
C ARG A 346 2.84 -24.17 -19.40
N ARG A 347 1.80 -23.69 -18.72
CA ARG A 347 0.64 -24.51 -18.30
C ARG A 347 -0.20 -24.95 -19.50
N ALA A 348 -0.47 -24.08 -20.48
CA ALA A 348 -1.15 -24.44 -21.72
C ALA A 348 -0.39 -25.55 -22.47
N ALA A 349 0.93 -25.37 -22.64
CA ALA A 349 1.80 -26.38 -23.24
C ALA A 349 1.84 -27.69 -22.44
N ARG A 350 1.65 -27.65 -21.12
CA ARG A 350 1.55 -28.85 -20.27
C ARG A 350 0.23 -29.59 -20.51
N THR A 351 -0.88 -28.89 -20.65
CA THR A 351 -2.20 -29.48 -20.91
C THR A 351 -2.29 -30.08 -22.30
N GLU A 352 -1.62 -29.49 -23.29
CA GLU A 352 -1.53 -30.00 -24.66
C GLU A 352 -0.56 -31.18 -24.82
N ALA A 353 0.37 -31.37 -23.87
CA ALA A 353 1.36 -32.43 -23.95
C ALA A 353 0.79 -33.82 -23.60
N PRO A 354 1.10 -34.86 -24.38
CA PRO A 354 0.57 -36.21 -24.16
C PRO A 354 1.12 -36.90 -22.89
N SER A 355 2.23 -36.42 -22.32
CA SER A 355 2.80 -36.91 -21.07
C SER A 355 3.75 -35.89 -20.43
N LEU A 356 4.05 -36.06 -19.13
CA LEU A 356 5.04 -35.22 -18.43
C LEU A 356 6.43 -35.30 -19.08
N ALA A 357 6.83 -36.48 -19.57
CA ALA A 357 8.09 -36.66 -20.30
C ALA A 357 8.12 -35.83 -21.59
N SER A 358 7.06 -35.91 -22.41
CA SER A 358 6.93 -35.15 -23.65
C SER A 358 6.91 -33.64 -23.42
N PHE A 359 6.31 -33.19 -22.31
CA PHE A 359 6.31 -31.80 -21.90
C PHE A 359 7.71 -31.31 -21.52
N LEU A 360 8.43 -32.07 -20.69
CA LEU A 360 9.78 -31.71 -20.23
C LEU A 360 10.79 -31.67 -21.38
N ASP A 361 10.72 -32.64 -22.30
CA ASP A 361 11.56 -32.64 -23.52
C ASP A 361 11.25 -31.42 -24.41
N GLY A 362 9.96 -31.11 -24.60
CA GLY A 362 9.52 -29.96 -25.38
C GLY A 362 9.85 -28.60 -24.73
N LEU A 363 10.09 -28.56 -23.41
CA LEU A 363 10.40 -27.34 -22.67
C LEU A 363 11.79 -26.79 -23.03
N GLY A 364 12.73 -27.66 -23.40
CA GLY A 364 14.11 -27.27 -23.70
C GLY A 364 14.83 -26.67 -22.48
N LEU A 365 14.69 -27.31 -21.32
CA LEU A 365 15.21 -26.78 -20.05
C LEU A 365 16.75 -26.71 -20.05
N VAL A 366 17.30 -25.53 -19.82
CA VAL A 366 18.74 -25.25 -19.70
C VAL A 366 19.05 -25.00 -18.23
N VAL A 367 19.91 -25.83 -17.65
CA VAL A 367 20.39 -25.68 -16.26
C VAL A 367 21.84 -25.23 -16.28
N ASP A 368 22.09 -24.02 -15.82
CA ASP A 368 23.43 -23.48 -15.61
C ASP A 368 23.81 -23.63 -14.13
N VAL A 369 24.99 -24.20 -13.89
CA VAL A 369 25.54 -24.39 -12.54
C VAL A 369 26.95 -23.82 -12.54
N ARG A 370 27.14 -22.72 -11.83
CA ARG A 370 28.39 -21.95 -11.84
C ARG A 370 28.83 -21.58 -10.43
N PRO A 371 30.13 -21.30 -10.20
CA PRO A 371 30.59 -20.67 -8.96
C PRO A 371 29.88 -19.35 -8.69
N MET A 372 29.61 -19.06 -7.43
CA MET A 372 28.98 -17.81 -6.99
C MET A 372 29.91 -16.61 -7.24
N ALA A 373 29.42 -15.58 -7.92
CA ALA A 373 30.10 -14.30 -8.04
C ALA A 373 29.77 -13.39 -6.84
N PRO A 374 30.61 -12.39 -6.51
CA PRO A 374 30.35 -11.48 -5.38
C PRO A 374 28.98 -10.78 -5.45
N ALA A 375 28.50 -10.45 -6.65
CA ALA A 375 27.20 -9.82 -6.87
C ALA A 375 26.00 -10.74 -6.50
N ASP A 376 26.18 -12.06 -6.49
CA ASP A 376 25.11 -13.02 -6.20
C ASP A 376 24.84 -13.15 -4.69
N ALA A 377 25.78 -12.74 -3.83
CA ALA A 377 25.79 -13.08 -2.40
C ALA A 377 24.50 -12.66 -1.66
N GLY A 378 23.95 -11.48 -1.97
CA GLY A 378 22.70 -11.00 -1.37
C GLY A 378 21.50 -11.88 -1.74
N ARG A 379 21.39 -12.29 -3.01
CA ARG A 379 20.30 -13.12 -3.51
C ARG A 379 20.43 -14.57 -3.05
N THR A 380 21.66 -15.10 -3.03
CA THR A 380 21.98 -16.42 -2.47
C THR A 380 21.58 -16.49 -0.99
N ALA A 381 21.91 -15.47 -0.19
CA ALA A 381 21.52 -15.39 1.22
C ALA A 381 19.99 -15.43 1.39
N GLN A 382 19.25 -14.64 0.60
CA GLN A 382 17.78 -14.66 0.61
C GLN A 382 17.20 -16.05 0.28
N LEU A 383 17.78 -16.77 -0.67
CA LEU A 383 17.34 -18.13 -1.02
C LEU A 383 17.52 -19.11 0.15
N THR A 384 18.63 -19.01 0.90
CA THR A 384 18.82 -19.84 2.11
C THR A 384 17.80 -19.56 3.21
N GLN A 385 17.32 -18.32 3.32
CA GLN A 385 16.34 -17.93 4.34
C GLN A 385 14.90 -18.35 3.98
N ARG A 386 14.57 -18.35 2.68
CA ARG A 386 13.18 -18.56 2.21
C ARG A 386 12.88 -20.01 1.78
N THR A 387 13.89 -20.82 1.47
CA THR A 387 13.69 -22.15 0.89
C THR A 387 13.72 -23.23 1.97
N ASN A 388 12.56 -23.87 2.20
CA ASN A 388 12.40 -24.90 3.24
C ASN A 388 11.92 -26.28 2.71
N GLN A 389 11.40 -26.36 1.48
CA GLN A 389 10.80 -27.60 0.94
C GLN A 389 11.82 -28.55 0.30
N PHE A 390 12.70 -28.02 -0.57
CA PHE A 390 13.88 -28.76 -1.03
C PHE A 390 15.11 -28.06 -0.47
N ASN A 391 15.42 -28.37 0.78
CA ASN A 391 16.60 -27.90 1.48
C ASN A 391 17.08 -29.03 2.39
N LEU A 392 18.26 -29.59 2.11
CA LEU A 392 18.70 -30.79 2.82
C LEU A 392 18.95 -30.55 4.31
N THR A 393 19.43 -29.36 4.70
CA THR A 393 19.86 -29.08 6.08
C THR A 393 19.17 -27.89 6.73
N THR A 394 18.51 -27.03 5.95
CA THR A 394 17.85 -25.78 6.41
C THR A 394 18.79 -24.75 7.05
N VAL A 395 20.10 -24.91 6.86
CA VAL A 395 21.11 -23.96 7.34
C VAL A 395 20.95 -22.63 6.60
N ARG A 396 20.67 -21.57 7.36
CA ARG A 396 20.55 -20.21 6.85
C ARG A 396 21.91 -19.55 6.90
N ARG A 397 22.31 -18.86 5.83
CA ARG A 397 23.56 -18.12 5.77
C ARG A 397 23.32 -16.67 5.34
N THR A 398 24.09 -15.78 5.94
CA THR A 398 24.19 -14.37 5.56
C THR A 398 25.06 -14.22 4.31
N ALA A 399 24.99 -13.06 3.65
CA ALA A 399 25.83 -12.78 2.48
C ALA A 399 27.33 -12.85 2.82
N ALA A 400 27.73 -12.38 4.01
CA ALA A 400 29.12 -12.44 4.47
C ALA A 400 29.61 -13.88 4.66
N GLU A 401 28.80 -14.75 5.28
CA GLU A 401 29.16 -16.17 5.46
C GLU A 401 29.27 -16.93 4.13
N LEU A 402 28.49 -16.55 3.12
CA LEU A 402 28.54 -17.18 1.80
C LEU A 402 29.80 -16.81 1.01
N THR A 403 30.45 -15.68 1.33
CA THR A 403 31.70 -15.28 0.66
C THR A 403 32.94 -16.01 1.16
N THR A 404 32.84 -16.77 2.26
CA THR A 404 33.99 -17.48 2.88
C THR A 404 34.00 -18.97 2.61
N VAL A 405 33.05 -19.48 1.82
CA VAL A 405 32.88 -20.91 1.51
C VAL A 405 32.74 -21.13 0.00
N ASP A 406 32.99 -22.35 -0.48
CA ASP A 406 32.75 -22.67 -1.90
C ASP A 406 31.24 -22.79 -2.14
N VAL A 407 30.71 -21.93 -3.01
CA VAL A 407 29.28 -21.91 -3.37
C VAL A 407 29.10 -22.07 -4.87
N LEU A 408 28.21 -22.98 -5.26
CA LEU A 408 27.63 -23.03 -6.60
C LEU A 408 26.23 -22.43 -6.59
N VAL A 409 25.93 -21.62 -7.59
CA VAL A 409 24.60 -21.09 -7.86
C VAL A 409 23.99 -21.83 -9.05
N VAL A 410 22.69 -22.11 -8.94
CA VAL A 410 21.93 -22.82 -9.98
C VAL A 410 20.95 -21.85 -10.61
N GLU A 411 21.07 -21.65 -11.90
CA GLU A 411 20.14 -20.88 -12.72
C GLU A 411 19.47 -21.80 -13.74
N VAL A 412 18.19 -21.57 -14.00
CA VAL A 412 17.42 -22.41 -14.92
C VAL A 412 16.69 -21.51 -15.90
N ALA A 413 16.66 -21.90 -17.17
CA ALA A 413 15.86 -21.28 -18.22
C ALA A 413 15.16 -22.35 -19.05
N ASP A 414 14.11 -21.99 -19.75
CA ASP A 414 13.47 -22.82 -20.77
C ASP A 414 13.17 -22.00 -22.03
N ARG A 415 12.52 -22.61 -23.03
CA ARG A 415 12.16 -21.93 -24.28
C ARG A 415 11.23 -20.71 -24.09
N PHE A 416 10.58 -20.59 -22.94
CA PHE A 416 9.65 -19.50 -22.64
C PHE A 416 10.27 -18.40 -21.77
N GLY A 417 11.38 -18.67 -21.09
CA GLY A 417 12.13 -17.65 -20.33
C GLY A 417 12.96 -18.19 -19.16
N SER A 418 13.64 -17.28 -18.45
CA SER A 418 14.48 -17.63 -17.30
C SER A 418 13.66 -17.76 -16.00
N TYR A 419 14.00 -18.77 -15.19
CA TYR A 419 13.54 -18.95 -13.80
C TYR A 419 14.42 -18.18 -12.80
N GLY A 420 15.50 -17.56 -13.27
CA GLY A 420 16.54 -16.90 -12.48
C GLY A 420 17.32 -17.86 -11.57
N GLN A 421 17.99 -17.32 -10.56
CA GLN A 421 18.69 -18.13 -9.56
C GLN A 421 17.68 -18.94 -8.73
N VAL A 422 17.70 -20.26 -8.92
CA VAL A 422 16.75 -21.22 -8.34
C VAL A 422 17.38 -22.10 -7.26
N GLY A 423 18.70 -22.19 -7.18
CA GLY A 423 19.36 -23.12 -6.26
C GLY A 423 20.71 -22.63 -5.77
N VAL A 424 21.12 -23.23 -4.64
CA VAL A 424 22.39 -22.95 -3.97
C VAL A 424 22.97 -24.27 -3.48
N VAL A 425 24.26 -24.49 -3.75
CA VAL A 425 25.04 -25.59 -3.19
C VAL A 425 26.25 -25.04 -2.46
N VAL A 426 26.41 -25.38 -1.18
CA VAL A 426 27.62 -25.09 -0.40
C VAL A 426 28.37 -26.39 -0.22
N HIS A 427 29.64 -26.42 -0.63
CA HIS A 427 30.43 -27.65 -0.63
C HIS A 427 31.88 -27.42 -0.16
N GLY A 428 32.59 -28.51 0.10
CA GLY A 428 34.01 -28.50 0.44
C GLY A 428 34.60 -29.91 0.39
N ALA A 429 35.93 -30.03 0.28
CA ALA A 429 36.59 -31.33 0.36
C ALA A 429 36.82 -31.71 1.84
N ARG A 430 36.40 -32.91 2.25
CA ARG A 430 36.67 -33.46 3.59
C ARG A 430 37.08 -34.93 3.47
N GLY A 431 38.36 -35.20 3.72
CA GLY A 431 38.93 -36.53 3.49
C GLY A 431 38.79 -36.93 2.02
N ASP A 432 38.27 -38.13 1.76
CA ASP A 432 38.03 -38.67 0.41
C ASP A 432 36.59 -38.39 -0.10
N ARG A 433 35.98 -37.30 0.38
CA ARG A 433 34.58 -36.98 0.07
C ARG A 433 34.39 -35.51 -0.29
N LEU A 434 33.51 -35.25 -1.25
CA LEU A 434 32.96 -33.92 -1.49
C LEU A 434 31.80 -33.71 -0.51
N ALA A 435 32.06 -33.01 0.58
CA ALA A 435 31.05 -32.69 1.58
C ALA A 435 30.16 -31.56 1.08
N VAL A 436 28.86 -31.81 0.98
CA VAL A 436 27.83 -30.86 0.58
C VAL A 436 27.00 -30.52 1.81
N GLU A 437 27.24 -29.34 2.37
CA GLU A 437 26.60 -28.87 3.60
C GLU A 437 25.22 -28.28 3.35
N THR A 438 25.00 -27.76 2.15
CA THR A 438 23.72 -27.18 1.75
C THR A 438 23.51 -27.51 0.30
N PHE A 439 22.35 -28.08 0.04
CA PHE A 439 21.81 -28.20 -1.30
C PHE A 439 20.34 -27.83 -1.20
N LEU A 440 19.98 -26.74 -1.84
CA LEU A 440 18.61 -26.27 -1.92
C LEU A 440 18.22 -25.90 -3.34
N LEU A 441 16.95 -26.11 -3.63
CA LEU A 441 16.31 -25.75 -4.89
C LEU A 441 14.94 -25.14 -4.58
N SER A 442 14.59 -24.12 -5.34
CA SER A 442 13.26 -23.50 -5.28
C SER A 442 12.22 -24.48 -5.82
N CYS A 443 11.02 -24.46 -5.22
CA CYS A 443 9.88 -25.28 -5.64
C CYS A 443 9.53 -25.17 -7.14
N ARG A 444 9.82 -24.03 -7.78
CA ARG A 444 9.52 -23.79 -9.20
C ARG A 444 10.25 -24.69 -10.20
N VAL A 445 11.31 -25.38 -9.78
CA VAL A 445 12.08 -26.29 -10.65
C VAL A 445 12.07 -27.75 -10.20
N LEU A 446 11.36 -28.07 -9.11
CA LEU A 446 11.33 -29.41 -8.57
C LEU A 446 10.57 -30.37 -9.49
N GLY A 447 11.03 -31.62 -9.56
CA GLY A 447 10.44 -32.64 -10.42
C GLY A 447 10.65 -32.40 -11.91
N ARG A 448 11.64 -31.57 -12.28
CA ARG A 448 12.01 -31.29 -13.69
C ARG A 448 13.40 -31.80 -14.04
N GLY A 449 14.03 -32.58 -13.15
CA GLY A 449 15.36 -33.16 -13.33
C GLY A 449 16.53 -32.23 -13.00
N VAL A 450 16.25 -31.03 -12.48
CA VAL A 450 17.29 -30.09 -12.05
C VAL A 450 18.11 -30.66 -10.89
N GLU A 451 17.47 -31.39 -9.98
CA GLU A 451 18.12 -32.06 -8.84
C GLU A 451 19.20 -33.04 -9.32
N HIS A 452 18.85 -33.84 -10.33
CA HIS A 452 19.72 -34.85 -10.92
C HIS A 452 20.87 -34.20 -11.70
N ARG A 453 20.59 -33.09 -12.40
CA ARG A 453 21.62 -32.33 -13.12
C ARG A 453 22.62 -31.70 -12.15
N VAL A 454 22.16 -31.12 -11.05
CA VAL A 454 23.05 -30.57 -10.01
C VAL A 454 23.89 -31.68 -9.38
N LEU A 455 23.29 -32.85 -9.09
CA LEU A 455 24.04 -34.00 -8.59
C LEU A 455 25.13 -34.48 -9.57
N ALA A 456 24.84 -34.49 -10.89
CA ALA A 456 25.83 -34.80 -11.91
C ALA A 456 26.98 -33.80 -11.97
N VAL A 457 26.71 -32.51 -11.75
CA VAL A 457 27.76 -31.48 -11.63
C VAL A 457 28.63 -31.72 -10.38
N LEU A 458 28.01 -32.09 -9.25
CA LEU A 458 28.76 -32.44 -8.04
C LEU A 458 29.61 -33.70 -8.22
N GLY A 459 29.12 -34.70 -8.96
CA GLY A 459 29.91 -35.88 -9.34
C GLY A 459 31.07 -35.52 -10.26
N ALA A 460 30.87 -34.62 -11.23
CA ALA A 460 31.96 -34.13 -12.07
C ALA A 460 33.03 -33.39 -11.25
N LEU A 461 32.61 -32.55 -10.31
CA LEU A 461 33.50 -31.82 -9.39
C LEU A 461 34.26 -32.77 -8.46
N ALA A 462 33.58 -33.78 -7.90
CA ALA A 462 34.21 -34.81 -7.06
C ALA A 462 35.27 -35.60 -7.85
N ARG A 463 34.97 -35.97 -9.10
CA ARG A 463 35.91 -36.65 -10.00
C ARG A 463 37.13 -35.78 -10.32
N GLU A 464 36.92 -34.50 -10.61
CA GLU A 464 38.01 -33.55 -10.87
C GLU A 464 38.93 -33.42 -9.65
N ARG A 465 38.36 -33.43 -8.44
CA ARG A 465 39.09 -33.37 -7.17
C ARG A 465 39.62 -34.73 -6.70
N GLY A 466 39.41 -35.82 -7.46
CA GLY A 466 39.87 -37.17 -7.11
C GLY A 466 39.20 -37.80 -5.90
N LEU A 467 37.96 -37.40 -5.59
CA LEU A 467 37.20 -37.83 -4.40
C LEU A 467 36.31 -39.04 -4.73
N ALA A 468 36.20 -40.01 -3.82
CA ALA A 468 35.44 -41.24 -4.04
C ALA A 468 33.90 -41.07 -3.95
N ASP A 469 33.42 -40.25 -3.02
CA ASP A 469 31.99 -40.06 -2.76
C ASP A 469 31.58 -38.57 -2.70
N VAL A 470 30.33 -38.30 -3.06
CA VAL A 470 29.62 -37.05 -2.74
C VAL A 470 28.80 -37.30 -1.47
N ALA A 471 29.08 -36.54 -0.41
CA ALA A 471 28.40 -36.65 0.88
C ALA A 471 27.40 -35.50 1.07
N LEU A 472 26.12 -35.81 0.94
CA LEU A 472 25.00 -34.87 1.03
C LEU A 472 24.50 -34.83 2.49
N ALA A 473 24.85 -33.78 3.23
CA ALA A 473 24.36 -33.59 4.59
C ALA A 473 22.83 -33.43 4.59
N TYR A 474 22.14 -34.07 5.53
CA TYR A 474 20.68 -34.04 5.63
C TYR A 474 20.21 -33.96 7.08
N ALA A 475 19.39 -32.95 7.38
CA ALA A 475 18.72 -32.79 8.66
C ALA A 475 17.19 -32.89 8.44
N PRO A 476 16.50 -33.86 9.06
CA PRO A 476 15.06 -34.04 8.84
C PRO A 476 14.23 -32.90 9.43
N THR A 477 13.20 -32.47 8.70
CA THR A 477 12.18 -31.51 9.14
C THR A 477 10.80 -31.93 8.60
N ASP A 478 9.73 -31.36 9.15
CA ASP A 478 8.36 -31.61 8.65
C ASP A 478 8.15 -31.12 7.20
N ARG A 479 9.02 -30.24 6.70
CA ARG A 479 8.83 -29.55 5.41
C ARG A 479 9.76 -30.02 4.31
N ASN A 480 10.90 -30.66 4.61
CA ASN A 480 11.89 -31.07 3.60
C ASN A 480 11.70 -32.50 3.07
N ARG A 481 10.46 -32.99 3.10
CA ARG A 481 10.10 -34.30 2.55
C ARG A 481 10.49 -34.49 1.07
N PRO A 482 10.30 -33.50 0.17
CA PRO A 482 10.75 -33.63 -1.23
C PRO A 482 12.24 -33.90 -1.38
N ALA A 483 13.07 -33.27 -0.53
CA ALA A 483 14.52 -33.50 -0.51
C ALA A 483 14.86 -34.94 -0.06
N TYR A 484 14.15 -35.46 0.93
CA TYR A 484 14.32 -36.85 1.39
C TYR A 484 13.93 -37.86 0.32
N ASP A 485 12.80 -37.64 -0.35
CA ASP A 485 12.29 -38.54 -1.38
C ASP A 485 13.26 -38.57 -2.58
N PHE A 486 13.84 -37.43 -2.96
CA PHE A 486 14.92 -37.37 -3.94
C PHE A 486 16.13 -38.20 -3.49
N LEU A 487 16.66 -37.95 -2.28
CA LEU A 487 17.87 -38.63 -1.78
C LEU A 487 17.70 -40.14 -1.71
N THR A 488 16.56 -40.62 -1.24
CA THR A 488 16.26 -42.05 -1.09
C THR A 488 15.92 -42.73 -2.42
N GLY A 489 15.50 -41.96 -3.42
CA GLY A 489 15.28 -42.44 -4.78
C GLY A 489 16.55 -42.60 -5.62
N LEU A 490 17.71 -42.11 -5.16
CA LEU A 490 18.96 -42.19 -5.90
C LEU A 490 19.50 -43.64 -5.96
N PRO A 491 19.90 -44.14 -7.14
CA PRO A 491 20.48 -45.47 -7.26
C PRO A 491 21.83 -45.53 -6.52
N GLY A 492 22.03 -46.60 -5.72
CA GLY A 492 23.29 -46.85 -5.03
C GLY A 492 23.57 -45.95 -3.81
N VAL A 493 22.61 -45.11 -3.40
CA VAL A 493 22.76 -44.23 -2.23
C VAL A 493 22.92 -45.04 -0.94
N ARG A 494 23.88 -44.63 -0.10
CA ARG A 494 24.12 -45.20 1.23
C ARG A 494 23.91 -44.13 2.28
N ARG A 495 23.51 -44.51 3.49
CA ARG A 495 23.42 -43.59 4.62
C ARG A 495 24.63 -43.74 5.53
N ASP A 496 25.24 -42.63 5.91
CA ASP A 496 26.38 -42.56 6.82
C ASP A 496 26.17 -41.41 7.82
N GLY A 497 25.69 -41.75 9.02
CA GLY A 497 25.24 -40.77 10.02
C GLY A 497 24.13 -39.86 9.49
N ASP A 498 24.40 -38.55 9.54
CA ASP A 498 23.52 -37.49 9.06
C ASP A 498 23.74 -37.11 7.59
N ALA A 499 24.47 -37.95 6.83
CA ALA A 499 24.72 -37.73 5.40
C ALA A 499 24.26 -38.91 4.55
N PHE A 500 23.87 -38.59 3.32
CA PHE A 500 23.67 -39.54 2.23
C PHE A 500 24.91 -39.55 1.34
N LEU A 501 25.49 -40.73 1.14
CA LEU A 501 26.66 -40.94 0.30
C LEU A 501 26.22 -41.47 -1.06
N VAL A 502 26.67 -40.81 -2.11
CA VAL A 502 26.53 -41.23 -3.49
C VAL A 502 27.94 -41.38 -4.06
N SER A 503 28.23 -42.51 -4.71
CA SER A 503 29.56 -42.67 -5.32
C SER A 503 29.77 -41.61 -6.41
N THR A 504 31.00 -41.16 -6.62
CA THR A 504 31.31 -40.19 -7.66
C THR A 504 30.82 -40.64 -9.05
N SER A 505 30.88 -41.95 -9.34
CA SER A 505 30.34 -42.52 -10.59
C SER A 505 28.82 -42.44 -10.68
N ASP A 506 28.09 -42.76 -9.60
CA ASP A 506 26.62 -42.74 -9.60
C ASP A 506 26.10 -41.31 -9.65
N ALA A 507 26.76 -40.38 -8.94
CA ALA A 507 26.45 -38.97 -9.00
C ALA A 507 26.61 -38.43 -10.42
N LEU A 508 27.74 -38.73 -11.09
CA LEU A 508 28.00 -38.33 -12.48
C LEU A 508 26.98 -38.93 -13.48
N ALA A 509 26.50 -40.14 -13.20
CA ALA A 509 25.52 -40.84 -14.01
C ALA A 509 24.07 -40.43 -13.72
N ALA A 510 23.82 -39.55 -12.75
CA ALA A 510 22.47 -39.13 -12.37
C ALA A 510 21.69 -38.60 -13.60
N ARG A 511 20.53 -39.21 -13.82
CA ARG A 511 19.56 -38.87 -14.88
C ARG A 511 18.18 -38.81 -14.26
N TYR A 512 17.38 -37.88 -14.74
CA TYR A 512 15.98 -37.78 -14.33
C TYR A 512 15.13 -38.64 -15.24
N GLU A 513 14.42 -39.61 -14.67
CA GLU A 513 13.40 -40.39 -15.35
C GLU A 513 12.02 -40.00 -14.79
N PRO A 514 11.19 -39.25 -15.54
CA PRO A 514 9.89 -38.84 -15.05
C PRO A 514 8.96 -40.05 -14.85
N PRO A 515 8.25 -40.15 -13.72
CA PRO A 515 7.33 -41.26 -13.45
C PRO A 515 6.17 -41.29 -14.46
N VAL A 516 5.77 -42.49 -14.87
CA VAL A 516 4.62 -42.73 -15.77
C VAL A 516 3.33 -42.68 -14.95
N VAL A 517 2.93 -41.49 -14.47
CA VAL A 517 1.63 -41.31 -13.79
C VAL A 517 1.05 -39.93 -14.13
N ALA A 518 -0.28 -39.89 -14.37
CA ALA A 518 -1.05 -38.68 -14.63
C ALA A 518 -1.02 -37.72 -13.41
N PRO A 519 -1.10 -36.39 -13.62
CA PRO A 519 -0.82 -35.45 -12.56
C PRO A 519 -2.03 -35.24 -11.63
N THR A 520 -1.86 -35.46 -10.33
CA THR A 520 -2.74 -34.96 -9.27
C THR A 520 -2.04 -33.91 -8.42
N ALA A 521 -2.66 -32.72 -8.41
CA ALA A 521 -2.68 -31.60 -7.45
C ALA A 521 -1.53 -31.41 -6.43
N GLU A 522 -0.89 -30.24 -6.49
CA GLU A 522 -0.03 -29.70 -5.43
C GLU A 522 -0.80 -28.77 -4.49
N LEU A 523 -0.33 -28.76 -3.23
CA LEU A 523 -0.88 -28.07 -2.07
C LEU A 523 -0.52 -26.56 -2.06
N SER A 524 -1.54 -25.75 -1.79
CA SER A 524 -1.45 -24.31 -1.50
C SER A 524 -1.02 -24.06 -0.04
N THR A 525 -0.14 -23.08 0.19
CA THR A 525 0.06 -22.47 1.52
C THR A 525 0.17 -20.95 1.39
N ALA A 526 -0.89 -20.23 1.76
CA ALA A 526 -0.88 -18.79 1.96
C ALA A 526 -0.37 -18.45 3.38
N ALA A 527 0.47 -17.41 3.47
CA ALA A 527 0.84 -16.78 4.73
C ALA A 527 -0.23 -15.75 5.12
N ALA A 528 -0.54 -15.67 6.43
CA ALA A 528 -1.57 -14.77 6.95
C ALA A 528 -1.19 -13.28 6.83
N PRO A 529 -2.11 -12.40 6.38
CA PRO A 529 -1.90 -10.95 6.36
C PRO A 529 -2.05 -10.32 7.76
N LEU A 530 -1.36 -9.18 7.95
CA LEU A 530 -1.30 -8.41 9.20
C LEU A 530 -2.53 -7.49 9.45
N ALA A 531 -3.47 -7.43 8.51
CA ALA A 531 -4.77 -6.78 8.65
C ALA A 531 -5.77 -7.38 7.64
N GLU A 532 -7.03 -7.53 8.04
CA GLU A 532 -8.13 -7.88 7.13
C GLU A 532 -8.36 -6.72 6.15
N ARG A 533 -8.69 -7.05 4.89
CA ARG A 533 -8.93 -6.06 3.83
C ARG A 533 -10.17 -5.23 4.21
N ALA A 534 -10.10 -3.91 4.02
CA ALA A 534 -11.26 -3.03 4.27
C ALA A 534 -12.49 -3.54 3.48
N PRO A 535 -13.69 -3.58 4.09
CA PRO A 535 -14.89 -4.06 3.42
C PRO A 535 -15.15 -3.32 2.10
N ALA A 536 -15.70 -4.02 1.11
CA ALA A 536 -16.05 -3.43 -0.19
C ALA A 536 -16.96 -2.19 -0.04
N ASP A 537 -17.82 -2.18 0.96
CA ASP A 537 -18.71 -1.07 1.28
C ASP A 537 -17.94 0.18 1.73
N THR A 538 -16.88 0.04 2.53
CA THR A 538 -16.04 1.17 2.93
C THR A 538 -15.34 1.77 1.71
N THR A 539 -14.79 0.92 0.84
CA THR A 539 -14.16 1.40 -0.41
C THR A 539 -15.16 2.17 -1.28
N HIS A 540 -16.39 1.65 -1.43
CA HIS A 540 -17.43 2.31 -2.20
C HIS A 540 -17.84 3.66 -1.58
N ARG A 541 -18.07 3.73 -0.26
CA ARG A 541 -18.43 4.99 0.44
C ARG A 541 -17.37 6.08 0.29
N ILE A 542 -16.09 5.71 0.25
CA ILE A 542 -15.00 6.66 0.00
C ILE A 542 -15.08 7.17 -1.44
N ALA A 543 -15.13 6.23 -2.38
CA ALA A 543 -15.12 6.53 -3.81
C ALA A 543 -16.38 7.27 -4.31
N SER A 544 -17.49 7.18 -3.60
CA SER A 544 -18.76 7.84 -3.97
C SER A 544 -19.03 9.15 -3.23
N GLY A 545 -18.39 9.41 -2.09
CA GLY A 545 -18.81 10.50 -1.21
C GLY A 545 -17.72 11.20 -0.41
N ARG A 546 -16.45 10.79 -0.54
CA ARG A 546 -15.30 11.41 0.14
C ARG A 546 -14.19 11.68 -0.88
N THR A 547 -14.57 12.25 -2.03
CA THR A 547 -13.66 12.49 -3.17
C THR A 547 -13.05 13.90 -3.15
N THR A 548 -13.52 14.78 -2.27
CA THR A 548 -13.04 16.16 -2.12
C THR A 548 -12.77 16.50 -0.66
N ALA A 549 -11.89 17.46 -0.41
CA ALA A 549 -11.58 17.91 0.95
C ALA A 549 -12.82 18.45 1.69
N ALA A 550 -13.71 19.14 0.98
CA ALA A 550 -14.96 19.68 1.53
C ALA A 550 -15.91 18.56 2.01
N GLN A 551 -16.04 17.48 1.23
CA GLN A 551 -16.85 16.32 1.63
C GLN A 551 -16.26 15.61 2.85
N VAL A 552 -14.93 15.46 2.91
CA VAL A 552 -14.26 14.89 4.09
C VAL A 552 -14.49 15.78 5.31
N LEU A 553 -14.33 17.09 5.17
CA LEU A 553 -14.55 18.04 6.26
C LEU A 553 -15.99 17.99 6.79
N ALA A 554 -16.97 17.92 5.89
CA ALA A 554 -18.38 17.76 6.28
C ALA A 554 -18.62 16.45 7.07
N ALA A 555 -17.95 15.35 6.69
CA ALA A 555 -18.03 14.09 7.40
C ALA A 555 -17.34 14.13 8.78
N VAL A 556 -16.22 14.85 8.89
CA VAL A 556 -15.52 15.12 10.16
C VAL A 556 -16.42 15.94 11.09
N ASP A 557 -17.07 16.99 10.58
CA ASP A 557 -17.95 17.83 11.39
C ASP A 557 -19.22 17.08 11.83
N ALA A 558 -19.79 16.25 10.97
CA ALA A 558 -20.89 15.36 11.34
C ALA A 558 -20.49 14.36 12.43
N ARG A 559 -19.27 13.81 12.37
CA ARG A 559 -18.71 12.95 13.42
C ARG A 559 -18.57 13.71 14.74
N ARG A 560 -17.98 14.91 14.72
CA ARG A 560 -17.80 15.73 15.92
C ARG A 560 -19.14 16.06 16.59
N ALA A 561 -20.15 16.42 15.80
CA ALA A 561 -21.50 16.68 16.30
C ALA A 561 -22.17 15.45 16.95
N ALA A 562 -21.78 14.23 16.56
CA ALA A 562 -22.33 12.98 17.07
C ALA A 562 -21.58 12.41 18.29
N ALA A 563 -20.40 12.94 18.65
CA ALA A 563 -19.65 12.49 19.81
C ALA A 563 -20.41 12.85 21.10
N PRO A 564 -20.52 11.94 22.10
CA PRO A 564 -21.18 12.26 23.36
C PRO A 564 -20.40 13.39 24.04
N ALA A 565 -21.01 14.59 24.09
CA ALA A 565 -20.48 15.69 24.86
C ALA A 565 -20.32 15.21 26.31
N ALA A 566 -19.10 15.24 26.84
CA ALA A 566 -18.89 15.18 28.27
C ALA A 566 -19.44 16.49 28.84
N ALA A 567 -20.75 16.54 29.04
CA ALA A 567 -21.47 17.78 29.28
C ALA A 567 -21.41 18.15 30.75
N ILE A 568 -20.78 19.29 31.02
CA ILE A 568 -21.23 20.19 32.08
C ILE A 568 -22.76 20.37 31.98
N GLN A 569 -23.48 20.34 33.10
CA GLN A 569 -24.91 20.69 33.09
C GLN A 569 -25.04 22.21 33.03
N THR A 570 -25.31 22.73 31.83
CA THR A 570 -25.66 24.14 31.60
C THR A 570 -26.81 24.22 30.59
N ASP A 571 -27.70 25.19 30.79
CA ASP A 571 -28.78 25.52 29.85
C ASP A 571 -28.30 26.51 28.76
N ASP A 572 -27.04 26.95 28.83
CA ASP A 572 -26.43 27.90 27.91
C ASP A 572 -25.63 27.18 26.79
N PRO A 573 -26.04 27.34 25.51
CA PRO A 573 -25.40 26.65 24.39
C PRO A 573 -23.95 27.13 24.13
N THR A 574 -23.61 28.38 24.45
CA THR A 574 -22.26 28.91 24.30
C THR A 574 -21.33 28.29 25.35
N GLU A 575 -21.80 28.18 26.60
CA GLU A 575 -21.04 27.55 27.68
C GLU A 575 -20.78 26.07 27.41
N ALA A 576 -21.80 25.33 26.95
CA ALA A 576 -21.66 23.92 26.60
C ALA A 576 -20.62 23.70 25.49
N HIS A 577 -20.59 24.59 24.50
CA HIS A 577 -19.64 24.51 23.38
C HIS A 577 -18.22 24.89 23.83
N VAL A 578 -18.05 25.93 24.65
CA VAL A 578 -16.74 26.29 25.23
C VAL A 578 -16.17 25.15 26.08
N ALA A 579 -17.00 24.53 26.93
CA ALA A 579 -16.57 23.39 27.75
C ALA A 579 -16.15 22.17 26.92
N ARG A 580 -16.80 21.94 25.77
CA ARG A 580 -16.39 20.90 24.82
C ARG A 580 -15.00 21.18 24.25
N ILE A 581 -14.74 22.42 23.84
CA ILE A 581 -13.41 22.81 23.35
C ILE A 581 -12.34 22.57 24.44
N TRP A 582 -12.66 22.88 25.70
CA TRP A 582 -11.73 22.64 26.82
C TRP A 582 -11.47 21.15 27.07
N ALA A 583 -12.52 20.34 27.04
CA ALA A 583 -12.40 18.90 27.21
C ALA A 583 -11.48 18.27 26.16
N GLU A 584 -11.56 18.75 24.92
CA GLU A 584 -10.69 18.33 23.81
C GLU A 584 -9.24 18.80 23.99
N LEU A 585 -9.03 20.03 24.46
CA LEU A 585 -7.69 20.60 24.61
C LEU A 585 -6.93 20.11 25.85
N LEU A 586 -7.64 19.79 26.92
CA LEU A 586 -7.06 19.42 28.22
C LEU A 586 -7.12 17.91 28.50
N ASP A 587 -7.75 17.12 27.61
CA ASP A 587 -8.05 15.68 27.82
C ASP A 587 -8.83 15.43 29.12
N PHE A 588 -9.50 16.47 29.63
CA PHE A 588 -10.25 16.48 30.88
C PHE A 588 -11.44 17.43 30.75
N ALA A 589 -12.65 16.90 30.94
CA ALA A 589 -13.84 17.72 30.88
C ALA A 589 -13.98 18.56 32.17
N PRO A 590 -14.22 19.88 32.06
CA PRO A 590 -14.59 20.66 33.23
C PRO A 590 -15.87 20.06 33.86
N SER A 591 -15.92 20.08 35.18
CA SER A 591 -17.06 19.59 35.97
C SER A 591 -18.09 20.68 36.26
N SER A 592 -17.69 21.96 36.14
CA SER A 592 -18.50 23.15 36.37
C SER A 592 -18.15 24.25 35.35
N VAL A 593 -19.12 25.10 35.01
CA VAL A 593 -18.89 26.31 34.18
C VAL A 593 -17.95 27.33 34.83
N HIS A 594 -17.72 27.20 36.13
CA HIS A 594 -16.82 28.04 36.92
C HIS A 594 -15.45 27.42 37.18
N ASP A 595 -15.17 26.24 36.60
CA ASP A 595 -13.84 25.65 36.73
C ASP A 595 -12.81 26.53 36.02
N ASN A 596 -11.67 26.73 36.67
CA ASN A 596 -10.60 27.56 36.15
C ASN A 596 -9.70 26.74 35.21
N PHE A 597 -9.46 27.27 34.00
CA PHE A 597 -8.66 26.61 32.97
C PHE A 597 -7.26 26.21 33.46
N HIS A 598 -6.61 27.07 34.26
CA HIS A 598 -5.27 26.84 34.74
C HIS A 598 -5.22 25.77 35.83
N GLU A 599 -6.23 25.72 36.69
CA GLU A 599 -6.37 24.70 37.73
C GLU A 599 -6.64 23.31 37.14
N LEU A 600 -7.28 23.27 35.97
CA LEU A 600 -7.50 22.05 35.18
C LEU A 600 -6.27 21.60 34.37
N GLY A 601 -5.11 22.25 34.55
CA GLY A 601 -3.87 21.91 33.86
C GLY A 601 -3.62 22.65 32.54
N GLY A 602 -4.41 23.69 32.25
CA GLY A 602 -4.24 24.54 31.08
C GLY A 602 -2.96 25.38 31.12
N HIS A 603 -2.09 25.17 30.14
CA HIS A 603 -0.84 25.92 29.96
C HIS A 603 -0.94 26.94 28.80
N SER A 604 0.05 27.83 28.67
CA SER A 604 0.03 28.93 27.68
C SER A 604 -0.23 28.47 26.24
N LEU A 605 0.28 27.30 25.84
CA LEU A 605 -0.01 26.74 24.51
C LEU A 605 -1.47 26.29 24.35
N ALA A 606 -2.11 25.78 25.40
CA ALA A 606 -3.52 25.39 25.35
C ALA A 606 -4.44 26.62 25.27
N LEU A 607 -4.06 27.74 25.89
CA LEU A 607 -4.76 29.02 25.76
C LEU A 607 -4.73 29.58 24.33
N VAL A 608 -3.57 29.54 23.68
CA VAL A 608 -3.45 30.00 22.29
C VAL A 608 -4.29 29.12 21.36
N ARG A 609 -4.25 27.80 21.55
CA ARG A 609 -5.10 26.84 20.81
C ARG A 609 -6.59 27.09 21.05
N PHE A 610 -6.96 27.38 22.30
CA PHE A 610 -8.32 27.71 22.67
C PHE A 610 -8.81 28.99 21.97
N ALA A 611 -8.01 30.05 21.95
CA ALA A 611 -8.36 31.32 21.29
C ALA A 611 -8.59 31.14 19.77
N VAL A 612 -7.75 30.36 19.10
CA VAL A 612 -7.94 30.02 17.67
C VAL A 612 -9.26 29.27 17.46
N ARG A 613 -9.56 28.29 18.32
CA ARG A 613 -10.80 27.52 18.21
C ARG A 613 -12.04 28.36 18.47
N VAL A 614 -11.98 29.31 19.40
CA VAL A 614 -13.08 30.25 19.67
C VAL A 614 -13.35 31.13 18.46
N ARG A 615 -12.30 31.65 17.82
CA ARG A 615 -12.44 32.42 16.58
C ARG A 615 -13.05 31.58 15.45
N ASP A 616 -12.58 30.35 15.28
CA ASP A 616 -13.07 29.47 14.19
C ASP A 616 -14.53 29.03 14.40
N ASP A 617 -14.92 28.74 15.64
CA ASP A 617 -16.24 28.20 15.95
C ASP A 617 -17.29 29.31 16.19
N PHE A 618 -16.88 30.49 16.68
CA PHE A 618 -17.81 31.58 17.06
C PHE A 618 -17.60 32.90 16.28
N GLY A 619 -16.54 33.02 15.48
CA GLY A 619 -16.20 34.25 14.76
C GLY A 619 -15.65 35.38 15.64
N VAL A 620 -15.38 35.12 16.93
CA VAL A 620 -14.95 36.14 17.91
C VAL A 620 -13.46 36.04 18.20
N GLU A 621 -12.74 37.16 18.12
CA GLU A 621 -11.37 37.25 18.60
C GLU A 621 -11.34 37.57 20.09
N LEU A 622 -10.76 36.68 20.89
CA LEU A 622 -10.59 36.92 22.33
C LEU A 622 -9.40 37.87 22.56
N PRO A 623 -9.59 38.96 23.33
CA PRO A 623 -8.50 39.86 23.62
C PRO A 623 -7.49 39.20 24.57
N VAL A 624 -6.21 39.52 24.39
CA VAL A 624 -5.09 38.81 25.02
C VAL A 624 -5.15 38.92 26.55
N ASP A 625 -5.64 40.04 27.09
CA ASP A 625 -5.84 40.27 28.52
C ASP A 625 -6.89 39.32 29.13
N ALA A 626 -7.95 38.97 28.38
CA ALA A 626 -8.94 37.99 28.82
C ALA A 626 -8.32 36.59 29.00
N LEU A 627 -7.32 36.21 28.19
CA LEU A 627 -6.65 34.90 28.24
C LEU A 627 -5.75 34.69 29.46
N PHE A 628 -5.32 35.76 30.13
CA PHE A 628 -4.36 35.70 31.26
C PHE A 628 -4.96 36.21 32.58
N THR A 629 -6.28 36.23 32.69
CA THR A 629 -6.95 36.63 33.93
C THR A 629 -6.97 35.47 34.93
N ASP A 630 -6.76 35.76 36.23
CA ASP A 630 -6.76 34.75 37.31
C ASP A 630 -8.09 33.97 37.43
N ALA A 631 -9.17 34.46 36.83
CA ALA A 631 -10.47 33.81 36.72
C ALA A 631 -10.82 33.49 35.25
N PHE A 632 -10.03 32.64 34.59
CA PHE A 632 -10.31 32.16 33.24
C PHE A 632 -11.24 30.94 33.32
N THR A 633 -12.56 31.15 33.27
CA THR A 633 -13.61 30.12 33.38
C THR A 633 -14.48 30.00 32.13
N VAL A 634 -15.17 28.86 31.96
CA VAL A 634 -16.11 28.62 30.84
C VAL A 634 -17.19 29.72 30.78
N ALA A 635 -17.78 30.08 31.93
CA ALA A 635 -18.82 31.11 32.02
C ALA A 635 -18.30 32.50 31.60
N ASP A 636 -17.08 32.85 32.00
CA ASP A 636 -16.49 34.16 31.67
C ASP A 636 -16.24 34.31 30.18
N ILE A 637 -15.73 33.25 29.54
CA ILE A 637 -15.45 33.30 28.10
C ILE A 637 -16.75 33.28 27.30
N ALA A 638 -17.72 32.47 27.70
CA ALA A 638 -19.03 32.44 27.04
C ALA A 638 -19.72 33.81 27.11
N ARG A 639 -19.59 34.52 28.24
CA ARG A 639 -20.02 35.91 28.39
C ARG A 639 -19.27 36.85 27.44
N THR A 640 -17.95 36.79 27.38
CA THR A 640 -17.15 37.63 26.46
C THR A 640 -17.52 37.39 24.99
N ILE A 641 -17.74 36.15 24.58
CA ILE A 641 -18.18 35.80 23.22
C ILE A 641 -19.52 36.46 22.90
N ARG A 642 -20.50 36.36 23.83
CA ARG A 642 -21.82 36.97 23.65
C ARG A 642 -21.77 38.49 23.59
N GLU A 643 -20.96 39.11 24.44
CA GLU A 643 -20.79 40.57 24.47
C GLU A 643 -20.24 41.08 23.11
N HIS A 644 -19.30 40.36 22.50
CA HIS A 644 -18.78 40.71 21.17
C HIS A 644 -19.78 40.47 20.05
N GLN A 645 -20.49 39.34 20.07
CA GLN A 645 -21.54 39.05 19.07
C GLN A 645 -22.73 40.02 19.16
N SER A 646 -23.05 40.52 20.35
CA SER A 646 -24.09 41.55 20.54
C SER A 646 -23.63 42.92 20.06
N ALA A 647 -22.36 43.28 20.31
CA ALA A 647 -21.80 44.56 19.85
C ALA A 647 -21.73 44.63 18.31
N ASP A 648 -21.29 43.55 17.66
CA ASP A 648 -21.27 43.48 16.19
C ASP A 648 -22.68 43.61 15.59
N LEU A 649 -23.71 43.06 16.25
CA LEU A 649 -25.10 43.18 15.81
C LEU A 649 -25.66 44.60 16.00
N ASP A 650 -25.35 45.25 17.12
CA ASP A 650 -25.76 46.63 17.40
C ASP A 650 -25.09 47.63 16.43
N ASP A 651 -23.82 47.42 16.09
CA ASP A 651 -23.10 48.22 15.09
C ASP A 651 -23.68 48.01 13.67
N LEU A 652 -24.02 46.77 13.31
CA LEU A 652 -24.68 46.47 12.03
C LEU A 652 -26.08 47.08 11.94
N LEU A 653 -26.83 47.07 13.04
CA LEU A 653 -28.14 47.72 13.14
C LEU A 653 -28.01 49.25 13.06
N ALA A 654 -27.00 49.84 13.68
CA ALA A 654 -26.73 51.27 13.59
C ALA A 654 -26.29 51.71 12.19
N GLU A 655 -25.53 50.88 11.46
CA GLU A 655 -25.23 51.11 10.04
C GLU A 655 -26.49 51.01 9.17
N LEU A 656 -27.34 50.01 9.41
CA LEU A 656 -28.61 49.84 8.70
C LEU A 656 -29.58 51.00 8.95
N GLU A 657 -29.63 51.55 10.17
CA GLU A 657 -30.44 52.72 10.52
C GLU A 657 -29.93 54.04 9.92
N GLN A 658 -28.65 54.09 9.50
CA GLN A 658 -28.06 55.25 8.82
C GLN A 658 -28.19 55.20 7.29
N LEU A 659 -28.61 54.07 6.72
CA LEU A 659 -28.89 53.97 5.30
C LEU A 659 -30.23 54.62 4.95
N THR A 660 -30.26 55.36 3.86
CA THR A 660 -31.50 55.95 3.34
C THR A 660 -32.37 54.90 2.63
N ASP A 661 -33.69 55.11 2.56
CA ASP A 661 -34.64 54.20 1.89
C ASP A 661 -34.25 53.83 0.44
N ASP A 662 -33.51 54.71 -0.25
CA ASP A 662 -33.00 54.48 -1.61
C ASP A 662 -31.73 53.60 -1.63
N GLU A 663 -30.88 53.67 -0.61
CA GLU A 663 -29.69 52.81 -0.45
C GLU A 663 -30.08 51.39 -0.01
N VAL A 664 -31.08 51.27 0.86
CA VAL A 664 -31.64 49.97 1.27
C VAL A 664 -32.31 49.26 0.07
N ARG A 665 -33.00 50.00 -0.82
CA ARG A 665 -33.52 49.43 -2.08
C ARG A 665 -32.41 48.95 -3.00
N ALA A 666 -31.32 49.69 -3.12
CA ALA A 666 -30.19 49.32 -3.98
C ALA A 666 -29.48 48.05 -3.49
N LEU A 667 -29.38 47.84 -2.17
CA LEU A 667 -28.83 46.62 -1.58
C LEU A 667 -29.76 45.40 -1.77
N LEU A 668 -31.08 45.58 -1.64
CA LEU A 668 -32.05 44.50 -1.85
C LEU A 668 -32.22 44.10 -3.32
N ASP A 669 -31.96 45.02 -4.25
CA ASP A 669 -31.93 44.74 -5.69
C ASP A 669 -30.59 44.13 -6.15
N ALA A 670 -29.50 44.26 -5.37
CA ALA A 670 -28.19 43.66 -5.67
C ALA A 670 -28.10 42.16 -5.32
N ASP A 671 -29.00 41.66 -4.47
CA ASP A 671 -29.11 40.25 -4.05
C ASP A 671 -30.21 39.46 -4.80
N ARG A 672 -30.71 40.00 -5.93
CA ARG A 672 -31.72 39.35 -6.81
C ARG A 672 -31.18 38.76 -8.10
#